data_AF-A0A0J1CKJ9-F1
#
_entry.id   AF-A0A0J1CKJ9-F1
#
_cell.length_a   1.000
_cell.length_b   1.000
_cell.length_c   1.000
_cell.angle_alpha   90.00
_cell.angle_beta   90.00
_cell.angle_gamma   90.00
#
_symmetry.space_group_name_H-M   'P 1'
#
loop_
_entity.id
_entity.type
_entity.pdbx_description
1 polymer ?
#
loop_
_entity_poly.entity_id
_entity_poly.type
_entity_poly.pdbx_seq_one_letter_code
_entity_poly.pdbx_strand_id
1 'polypeptide(L)'
;MNLSRFTTESYPEVERVRAWSAALDRLGWSPRLGASEQALHGTLTSQTSMGGFELTSLASVPQTLELKADNTDSLMIVLHLDGDATLVTDGLRERVAVRDIVYASSQEAASLVFASNFRLFMVRVPRAAINARLLSPFSLRAARLSGDTGIGHVFSGFLVSVAESVETLSTGELRPLELALAEFLVASLAGHEHKGSFGGLTPSQTAIFSRMCRSIEANLGDPELGVGTLAKEERVSPRYVQKLFETAGQSFSTYLRSRRLERCRAELVDPLYEKVSVSDICFRWGFNDPAHFSRVFRERYGASPRMFRHEASLEIARHLVRRISRGLPVNATGLLLHAKQGSAEADADTLVALDDPRIDALQIAAPAPRDKPRHHLLRATANTVHWGYFSHNLKPVLEVDSGDTVTIEALTQHASDDWERMVAGDPGAESVFHWTAERKNVNRRGAGPMDASIFGRGAGEGFGVHICTGPIAVRHAEPGDVLEVRIIDIHARRCANPKFHGRAFGSNAAAWWGFHYRELLTEPKPREVVTIYEIDAEPPVDSTTAYARAVYNYRWTPQRDPFGVVHPTIDYPGVPVDHSTVVENHDILKNVTIPVRPHFGVIAVAPQQDGLIDSIPPSAFGGNLDNWRVARGASVYLPVGVPGALLSIGDPHASQGDSELCGTAIECSLTGDFELVLHKKKSLTDQPFADLTYPLVETADEWVLHGFSHPNYLTEFGTNAQSEVYQKSTLDQAMRDAFIKTRRFLMSTKGLSEDEAISLMSVAVDFGVTQVVDGNWGVHAIIRKALFTA
;
A
#
# COMPACT_ATOMS: atom_id res chain seq x y z
N MET A 1 5.02 -2.27 25.53
CA MET A 1 4.02 -2.56 24.48
C MET A 1 4.29 -3.97 23.98
N ASN A 2 3.30 -4.86 24.00
CA ASN A 2 3.43 -6.20 23.41
C ASN A 2 2.95 -6.16 21.96
N LEU A 3 3.63 -5.39 21.11
CA LEU A 3 3.42 -5.45 19.67
C LEU A 3 4.27 -6.60 19.13
N SER A 4 3.62 -7.62 18.59
CA SER A 4 4.31 -8.71 17.90
C SER A 4 4.14 -8.54 16.39
N ARG A 5 5.22 -8.71 15.64
CA ARG A 5 5.23 -8.69 14.19
C ARG A 5 5.80 -10.00 13.68
N PHE A 6 5.20 -10.52 12.62
CA PHE A 6 5.70 -11.68 11.91
C PHE A 6 5.57 -11.44 10.41
N THR A 7 6.60 -11.85 9.66
CA THR A 7 6.57 -11.90 8.21
C THR A 7 7.26 -13.19 7.75
N THR A 8 6.68 -13.86 6.75
CA THR A 8 7.30 -15.03 6.13
C THR A 8 8.64 -14.69 5.47
N GLU A 9 8.86 -13.42 5.09
CA GLU A 9 10.13 -12.95 4.51
C GLU A 9 11.32 -13.08 5.47
N SER A 10 11.06 -13.27 6.78
CA SER A 10 12.11 -13.55 7.75
C SER A 10 12.78 -14.91 7.57
N TYR A 11 12.17 -15.82 6.80
CA TYR A 11 12.58 -17.22 6.70
C TYR A 11 12.85 -17.61 5.23
N PRO A 12 13.83 -18.51 4.98
CA PRO A 12 14.01 -19.11 3.66
C PRO A 12 12.75 -19.84 3.17
N GLU A 13 12.50 -19.87 1.84
CA GLU A 13 11.31 -20.49 1.22
C GLU A 13 10.90 -21.82 1.86
N VAL A 14 11.86 -22.72 2.07
CA VAL A 14 11.65 -24.07 2.63
C VAL A 14 11.09 -24.08 4.07
N GLU A 15 11.30 -23.02 4.84
CA GLU A 15 10.83 -22.90 6.22
C GLU A 15 9.56 -22.06 6.36
N ARG A 16 9.19 -21.27 5.34
CA ARG A 16 8.08 -20.31 5.41
C ARG A 16 6.76 -20.95 5.82
N VAL A 17 6.44 -22.11 5.23
CA VAL A 17 5.17 -22.82 5.54
C VAL A 17 5.13 -23.21 7.02
N ARG A 18 6.21 -23.80 7.54
CA ARG A 18 6.31 -24.20 8.95
C ARG A 18 6.20 -22.98 9.88
N ALA A 19 6.93 -21.91 9.58
CA ALA A 19 6.92 -20.70 10.38
C ALA A 19 5.55 -20.00 10.35
N TRP A 20 4.90 -19.95 9.18
CA TRP A 20 3.55 -19.39 9.00
C TRP A 20 2.50 -20.19 9.76
N SER A 21 2.51 -21.52 9.64
CA SER A 21 1.62 -22.41 10.41
C SER A 21 1.82 -22.22 11.90
N ALA A 22 3.06 -22.12 12.39
CA ALA A 22 3.33 -21.86 13.80
C ALA A 22 2.85 -20.48 14.27
N ALA A 23 2.95 -19.45 13.42
CA ALA A 23 2.47 -18.11 13.73
C ALA A 23 0.94 -18.06 13.83
N LEU A 24 0.24 -18.66 12.87
CA LEU A 24 -1.22 -18.80 12.88
C LEU A 24 -1.73 -19.68 14.02
N ASP A 25 -1.02 -20.75 14.34
CA ASP A 25 -1.42 -21.67 15.42
C ASP A 25 -1.49 -20.95 16.78
N ARG A 26 -0.61 -19.97 17.03
CA ARG A 26 -0.69 -19.11 18.24
C ARG A 26 -1.97 -18.27 18.28
N LEU A 27 -2.50 -17.91 17.12
CA LEU A 27 -3.75 -17.17 16.96
C LEU A 27 -4.99 -18.09 16.97
N GLY A 28 -4.81 -19.40 17.15
CA GLY A 28 -5.90 -20.38 17.12
C GLY A 28 -6.34 -20.81 15.72
N TRP A 29 -5.52 -20.57 14.70
CA TRP A 29 -5.84 -20.89 13.31
C TRP A 29 -4.84 -21.87 12.72
N SER A 30 -5.30 -22.77 11.86
CA SER A 30 -4.43 -23.61 11.05
C SER A 30 -4.60 -23.33 9.57
N PRO A 31 -3.51 -23.01 8.85
CA PRO A 31 -3.57 -22.83 7.41
C PRO A 31 -3.60 -24.18 6.69
N ARG A 32 -4.41 -24.27 5.65
CA ARG A 32 -4.26 -25.24 4.56
C ARG A 32 -4.01 -24.49 3.28
N LEU A 33 -2.76 -24.54 2.83
CA LEU A 33 -2.34 -23.98 1.55
C LEU A 33 -2.87 -24.87 0.43
N GLY A 34 -3.47 -24.26 -0.60
CA GLY A 34 -3.79 -24.96 -1.83
C GLY A 34 -2.53 -25.26 -2.65
N ALA A 35 -2.69 -26.00 -3.75
CA ALA A 35 -1.67 -26.08 -4.80
C ALA A 35 -1.64 -24.73 -5.57
N SER A 36 -1.15 -23.68 -4.92
CA SER A 36 -0.90 -22.38 -5.56
C SER A 36 0.51 -22.38 -6.15
N GLU A 37 0.67 -21.85 -7.36
CA GLU A 37 1.98 -21.61 -7.97
C GLU A 37 2.72 -20.44 -7.32
N GLN A 38 2.03 -19.62 -6.49
CA GLN A 38 2.62 -18.48 -5.82
C GLN A 38 3.45 -18.90 -4.60
N ALA A 39 4.63 -18.28 -4.45
CA ALA A 39 5.41 -18.40 -3.23
C ALA A 39 4.64 -17.82 -2.03
N LEU A 40 4.71 -18.51 -0.88
CA LEU A 40 4.02 -18.07 0.33
C LEU A 40 4.58 -16.72 0.81
N HIS A 41 3.70 -15.73 0.82
CA HIS A 41 3.89 -14.45 1.48
C HIS A 41 2.79 -14.23 2.52
N GLY A 42 3.17 -13.91 3.75
CA GLY A 42 2.23 -13.67 4.84
C GLY A 42 2.79 -12.71 5.88
N THR A 43 1.98 -11.74 6.29
CA THR A 43 2.31 -10.77 7.33
C THR A 43 1.25 -10.78 8.44
N LEU A 44 1.73 -10.57 9.67
CA LEU A 44 0.92 -10.53 10.87
C LEU A 44 1.45 -9.42 11.77
N THR A 45 0.56 -8.52 12.18
CA THR A 45 0.81 -7.59 13.28
C THR A 45 -0.25 -7.81 14.34
N SER A 46 0.18 -8.17 15.55
CA SER A 46 -0.73 -8.46 16.65
C SER A 46 -0.37 -7.65 17.89
N GLN A 47 -1.41 -7.14 18.55
CA GLN A 47 -1.32 -6.40 19.80
C GLN A 47 -2.28 -7.01 20.82
N THR A 48 -1.77 -7.32 22.02
CA THR A 48 -2.60 -7.78 23.13
C THR A 48 -2.86 -6.65 24.11
N SER A 49 -4.13 -6.47 24.45
CA SER A 49 -4.56 -5.48 25.42
C SER A 49 -4.44 -5.99 26.86
N MET A 50 -4.51 -5.08 27.85
CA MET A 50 -4.53 -5.46 29.27
C MET A 50 -5.78 -6.27 29.65
N GLY A 51 -6.90 -6.05 28.96
CA GLY A 51 -8.13 -6.83 29.11
C GLY A 51 -8.08 -8.21 28.45
N GLY A 52 -6.96 -8.58 27.83
CA GLY A 52 -6.78 -9.87 27.15
C GLY A 52 -7.36 -9.95 25.74
N PHE A 53 -7.74 -8.81 25.14
CA PHE A 53 -8.14 -8.79 23.74
C PHE A 53 -6.90 -8.91 22.87
N GLU A 54 -6.96 -9.77 21.86
CA GLU A 54 -5.90 -9.92 20.87
C GLU A 54 -6.38 -9.34 19.56
N LEU A 55 -5.76 -8.25 19.12
CA LEU A 55 -6.10 -7.50 17.91
C LEU A 55 -5.03 -7.79 16.86
N THR A 56 -5.39 -8.45 15.77
CA THR A 56 -4.43 -8.92 14.76
C THR A 56 -4.83 -8.50 13.37
N SER A 57 -3.95 -7.77 12.69
CA SER A 57 -4.03 -7.52 11.24
C SER A 57 -3.21 -8.58 10.51
N LEU A 58 -3.80 -9.14 9.45
CA LEU A 58 -3.22 -10.26 8.68
C LEU A 58 -3.40 -10.03 7.17
N ALA A 59 -2.35 -10.29 6.39
CA ALA A 59 -2.42 -10.37 4.93
C ALA A 59 -1.68 -11.62 4.41
N SER A 60 -2.21 -12.31 3.40
CA SER A 60 -1.52 -13.46 2.79
C SER A 60 -2.10 -13.85 1.41
N VAL A 61 -1.42 -14.79 0.75
CA VAL A 61 -1.82 -15.46 -0.50
C VAL A 61 -2.98 -16.45 -0.27
N PRO A 62 -3.73 -16.86 -1.32
CA PRO A 62 -4.89 -17.75 -1.21
C PRO A 62 -4.62 -19.00 -0.37
N GLN A 63 -5.47 -19.24 0.63
CA GLN A 63 -5.41 -20.42 1.48
C GLN A 63 -6.73 -20.63 2.23
N THR A 64 -6.88 -21.76 2.90
CA THR A 64 -7.96 -21.97 3.87
C THR A 64 -7.43 -21.78 5.28
N LEU A 65 -8.11 -20.96 6.09
CA LEU A 65 -7.84 -20.84 7.53
C LEU A 65 -8.90 -21.61 8.30
N GLU A 66 -8.48 -22.60 9.07
CA GLU A 66 -9.35 -23.39 9.95
C GLU A 66 -9.24 -22.92 11.39
N LEU A 67 -10.37 -22.59 12.01
CA LEU A 67 -10.41 -22.28 13.43
C LEU A 67 -10.20 -23.57 14.22
N LYS A 68 -9.16 -23.60 15.04
CA LYS A 68 -8.93 -24.73 15.95
C LYS A 68 -9.87 -24.63 17.13
N ALA A 69 -10.52 -25.74 17.44
CA ALA A 69 -11.14 -25.91 18.75
C ALA A 69 -10.02 -25.86 19.80
N ASP A 70 -9.99 -24.81 20.60
CA ASP A 70 -9.03 -24.66 21.70
C ASP A 70 -9.76 -24.66 23.05
N ASN A 71 -9.03 -24.93 24.14
CA ASN A 71 -9.63 -24.94 25.48
C ASN A 71 -9.82 -23.51 26.05
N THR A 72 -9.55 -22.46 25.27
CA THR A 72 -9.68 -21.09 25.73
C THR A 72 -11.10 -20.62 25.49
N ASP A 73 -11.84 -20.27 26.55
CA ASP A 73 -13.22 -19.80 26.41
C ASP A 73 -13.23 -18.35 25.86
N SER A 74 -13.15 -18.24 24.52
CA SER A 74 -13.04 -16.98 23.79
C SER A 74 -13.95 -16.93 22.56
N LEU A 75 -14.29 -15.71 22.13
CA LEU A 75 -14.99 -15.44 20.88
C LEU A 75 -14.00 -14.88 19.85
N MET A 76 -14.01 -15.45 18.66
CA MET A 76 -13.27 -14.93 17.52
C MET A 76 -14.18 -14.04 16.69
N ILE A 77 -13.69 -12.86 16.35
CA ILE A 77 -14.31 -11.93 15.40
C ILE A 77 -13.31 -11.74 14.26
N VAL A 78 -13.76 -11.87 13.03
CA VAL A 78 -12.94 -11.72 11.83
C VAL A 78 -13.65 -10.75 10.91
N LEU A 79 -13.08 -9.56 10.74
CA LEU A 79 -13.48 -8.61 9.72
C LEU A 79 -12.75 -8.95 8.41
N HIS A 80 -13.52 -9.14 7.35
CA HIS A 80 -13.00 -9.32 6.01
C HIS A 80 -12.66 -7.97 5.37
N LEU A 81 -11.37 -7.71 5.14
CA LEU A 81 -10.90 -6.42 4.60
C LEU A 81 -10.68 -6.46 3.08
N ASP A 82 -10.23 -7.59 2.55
CA ASP A 82 -9.98 -7.77 1.13
C ASP A 82 -9.87 -9.24 0.73
N GLY A 83 -10.08 -9.52 -0.55
CA GLY A 83 -10.06 -10.86 -1.15
C GLY A 83 -11.44 -11.49 -1.34
N ASP A 84 -11.46 -12.70 -1.89
CA ASP A 84 -12.67 -13.50 -2.07
C ASP A 84 -12.76 -14.58 -0.99
N ALA A 85 -13.63 -14.34 0.00
CA ALA A 85 -13.78 -15.20 1.17
C ALA A 85 -15.08 -15.99 1.17
N THR A 86 -15.00 -17.25 1.59
CA THR A 86 -16.15 -18.13 1.84
C THR A 86 -16.04 -18.73 3.24
N LEU A 87 -17.08 -18.53 4.07
CA LEU A 87 -17.23 -19.18 5.36
C LEU A 87 -17.79 -20.60 5.15
N VAL A 88 -17.17 -21.58 5.80
CA VAL A 88 -17.64 -22.97 5.81
C VAL A 88 -17.87 -23.42 7.24
N THR A 89 -19.12 -23.74 7.57
CA THR A 89 -19.59 -24.17 8.90
C THR A 89 -20.63 -25.27 8.72
N ASP A 90 -20.55 -26.38 9.48
CA ASP A 90 -21.49 -27.51 9.41
C ASP A 90 -21.80 -28.01 7.97
N GLY A 91 -20.82 -27.91 7.05
CA GLY A 91 -20.97 -28.28 5.63
C GLY A 91 -21.69 -27.24 4.74
N LEU A 92 -22.20 -26.15 5.33
CA LEU A 92 -22.74 -25.00 4.59
C LEU A 92 -21.60 -24.10 4.11
N ARG A 93 -21.80 -23.46 2.95
CA ARG A 93 -20.88 -22.49 2.36
C ARG A 93 -21.59 -21.16 2.18
N GLU A 94 -21.08 -20.10 2.78
CA GLU A 94 -21.62 -18.75 2.67
C GLU A 94 -20.53 -17.78 2.19
N ARG A 95 -20.83 -16.97 1.17
CA ARG A 95 -19.91 -15.91 0.71
C ARG A 95 -19.80 -14.82 1.78
N VAL A 96 -18.59 -14.38 2.06
CA VAL A 96 -18.31 -13.28 2.99
C VAL A 96 -17.91 -12.07 2.14
N ALA A 97 -18.75 -11.04 2.10
CA ALA A 97 -18.42 -9.82 1.36
C ALA A 97 -17.30 -9.04 2.06
N VAL A 98 -16.62 -8.15 1.35
CA VAL A 98 -15.70 -7.20 2.00
C VAL A 98 -16.51 -6.36 2.99
N ARG A 99 -15.94 -6.07 4.16
CA ARG A 99 -16.58 -5.43 5.33
C ARG A 99 -17.54 -6.30 6.13
N ASP A 100 -17.86 -7.52 5.69
CA ASP A 100 -18.61 -8.45 6.53
C ASP A 100 -17.77 -8.91 7.72
N ILE A 101 -18.47 -9.23 8.81
CA ILE A 101 -17.89 -9.69 10.06
C ILE A 101 -18.29 -11.15 10.25
N VAL A 102 -17.32 -12.04 10.39
CA VAL A 102 -17.55 -13.42 10.82
C VAL A 102 -17.26 -13.50 12.31
N TYR A 103 -18.13 -14.16 13.06
CA TYR A 103 -17.87 -14.47 14.46
C TYR A 103 -18.05 -15.96 14.73
N ALA A 104 -17.22 -16.51 15.60
CA ALA A 104 -17.27 -17.92 15.96
C ALA A 104 -16.77 -18.12 17.39
N SER A 105 -17.43 -19.00 18.14
CA SER A 105 -16.88 -19.52 19.39
C SER A 105 -15.61 -20.33 19.08
N SER A 106 -14.60 -20.19 19.92
CA SER A 106 -13.39 -21.04 19.94
C SER A 106 -13.66 -22.54 20.10
N GLN A 107 -14.90 -22.94 20.44
CA GLN A 107 -15.32 -24.35 20.55
C GLN A 107 -15.98 -24.90 19.28
N GLU A 108 -16.27 -24.05 18.29
CA GLU A 108 -16.99 -24.42 17.07
C GLU A 108 -16.00 -24.63 15.91
N ALA A 109 -16.27 -25.63 15.07
CA ALA A 109 -15.50 -25.85 13.85
C ALA A 109 -15.95 -24.88 12.76
N ALA A 110 -15.07 -23.98 12.34
CA ALA A 110 -15.31 -23.06 11.24
C ALA A 110 -14.05 -22.93 10.37
N SER A 111 -14.25 -22.68 9.07
CA SER A 111 -13.13 -22.35 8.19
C SER A 111 -13.47 -21.21 7.24
N LEU A 112 -12.45 -20.41 6.92
CA LEU A 112 -12.52 -19.35 5.92
C LEU A 112 -11.65 -19.76 4.74
N VAL A 113 -12.27 -19.91 3.58
CA VAL A 113 -11.60 -20.27 2.32
C VAL A 113 -11.39 -19.00 1.51
N PHE A 114 -10.14 -18.69 1.19
CA PHE A 114 -9.78 -17.54 0.36
C PHE A 114 -9.34 -18.01 -1.03
N ALA A 115 -10.01 -17.51 -2.08
CA ALA A 115 -9.71 -17.83 -3.47
C ALA A 115 -8.69 -16.88 -4.11
N SER A 116 -8.48 -15.71 -3.52
CA SER A 116 -7.53 -14.67 -3.94
C SER A 116 -6.65 -14.25 -2.76
N ASN A 117 -5.64 -13.40 -3.01
CA ASN A 117 -4.90 -12.74 -1.94
C ASN A 117 -5.89 -12.01 -1.02
N PHE A 118 -5.68 -12.09 0.29
CA PHE A 118 -6.69 -11.63 1.24
C PHE A 118 -6.09 -10.85 2.40
N ARG A 119 -6.93 -10.01 3.00
CA ARG A 119 -6.64 -9.24 4.20
C ARG A 119 -7.75 -9.41 5.23
N LEU A 120 -7.36 -9.58 6.49
CA LEU A 120 -8.28 -9.75 7.62
C LEU A 120 -7.85 -8.88 8.80
N PHE A 121 -8.84 -8.49 9.58
CA PHE A 121 -8.61 -8.03 10.94
C PHE A 121 -9.33 -8.95 11.92
N MET A 122 -8.57 -9.57 12.81
CA MET A 122 -9.06 -10.53 13.78
C MET A 122 -9.06 -9.93 15.18
N VAL A 123 -10.12 -10.18 15.92
CA VAL A 123 -10.21 -9.86 17.34
C VAL A 123 -10.57 -11.12 18.10
N ARG A 124 -9.65 -11.59 18.94
CA ARG A 124 -9.97 -12.60 19.96
C ARG A 124 -10.43 -11.89 21.21
N VAL A 125 -11.67 -12.14 21.61
CA VAL A 125 -12.29 -11.52 22.77
C VAL A 125 -12.43 -12.57 23.89
N PRO A 126 -11.84 -12.34 25.08
CA PRO A 126 -12.06 -13.21 26.23
C PRO A 126 -13.54 -13.26 26.60
N ARG A 127 -14.11 -14.45 26.80
CA ARG A 127 -15.54 -14.55 27.09
C ARG A 127 -15.93 -13.86 28.40
N ALA A 128 -15.03 -13.77 29.38
CA ALA A 128 -15.26 -13.00 30.61
C ALA A 128 -15.59 -11.52 30.33
N ALA A 129 -14.98 -10.91 29.30
CA ALA A 129 -15.25 -9.52 28.91
C ALA A 129 -16.63 -9.34 28.27
N ILE A 130 -17.17 -10.41 27.67
CA ILE A 130 -18.49 -10.44 27.03
C ILE A 130 -19.56 -10.84 28.07
N ASN A 131 -19.33 -11.89 28.85
CA ASN A 131 -20.25 -12.42 29.86
C ASN A 131 -20.56 -11.42 30.98
N ALA A 132 -19.64 -10.50 31.29
CA ALA A 132 -19.91 -9.41 32.24
C ALA A 132 -21.00 -8.43 31.74
N ARG A 133 -21.31 -8.45 30.43
CA ARG A 133 -22.26 -7.55 29.76
C ARG A 133 -23.44 -8.28 29.14
N LEU A 134 -23.27 -9.56 28.82
CA LEU A 134 -24.35 -10.45 28.39
C LEU A 134 -25.10 -10.98 29.59
N LEU A 135 -26.42 -10.92 29.50
CA LEU A 135 -27.26 -11.37 30.58
C LEU A 135 -27.44 -12.90 30.57
N SER A 136 -27.11 -13.61 29.49
CA SER A 136 -27.10 -15.08 29.47
C SER A 136 -25.90 -15.64 28.70
N PRO A 137 -25.44 -16.89 28.98
CA PRO A 137 -24.46 -17.54 28.13
C PRO A 137 -25.10 -17.87 26.78
N PHE A 138 -24.70 -17.15 25.72
CA PHE A 138 -25.06 -17.50 24.36
C PHE A 138 -24.35 -18.79 23.91
N SER A 139 -25.07 -19.67 23.22
CA SER A 139 -24.51 -20.69 22.33
C SER A 139 -24.22 -20.02 20.98
N LEU A 140 -23.07 -19.36 20.85
CA LEU A 140 -22.67 -18.72 19.58
C LEU A 140 -22.11 -19.77 18.62
N ARG A 141 -22.95 -20.18 17.66
CA ARG A 141 -22.47 -20.85 16.45
C ARG A 141 -21.74 -19.86 15.56
N ALA A 142 -20.84 -20.37 14.73
CA ALA A 142 -20.16 -19.57 13.73
C ALA A 142 -21.15 -19.01 12.70
N ALA A 143 -21.13 -17.70 12.47
CA ALA A 143 -22.05 -17.02 11.57
C ALA A 143 -21.46 -15.73 10.99
N ARG A 144 -22.11 -15.23 9.93
CA ARG A 144 -21.78 -13.98 9.25
C ARG A 144 -22.75 -12.87 9.66
N LEU A 145 -22.19 -11.70 9.96
CA LEU A 145 -22.90 -10.44 10.17
C LEU A 145 -22.60 -9.51 8.98
N SER A 146 -23.67 -9.00 8.35
CA SER A 146 -23.55 -8.08 7.22
C SER A 146 -22.93 -6.75 7.63
N GLY A 147 -21.88 -6.35 6.91
CA GLY A 147 -21.20 -5.06 7.07
C GLY A 147 -21.91 -3.88 6.39
N ASP A 148 -23.01 -4.11 5.67
CA ASP A 148 -23.66 -3.09 4.84
C ASP A 148 -24.95 -2.53 5.43
N THR A 149 -25.46 -3.12 6.53
CA THR A 149 -26.77 -2.73 7.08
C THR A 149 -26.77 -2.62 8.59
N GLY A 150 -27.61 -1.71 9.11
CA GLY A 150 -27.93 -1.61 10.53
C GLY A 150 -26.70 -1.39 11.42
N ILE A 151 -26.69 -2.04 12.59
CA ILE A 151 -25.59 -1.94 13.56
C ILE A 151 -24.31 -2.63 13.07
N GLY A 152 -24.43 -3.65 12.20
CA GLY A 152 -23.29 -4.34 11.58
C GLY A 152 -22.44 -3.39 10.73
N HIS A 153 -23.06 -2.46 10.02
CA HIS A 153 -22.34 -1.41 9.27
C HIS A 153 -21.50 -0.50 10.15
N VAL A 154 -22.07 -0.03 11.26
CA VAL A 154 -21.36 0.82 12.21
C VAL A 154 -20.22 0.04 12.88
N PHE A 155 -20.47 -1.22 13.27
CA PHE A 155 -19.45 -2.06 13.88
C PHE A 155 -18.31 -2.37 12.91
N SER A 156 -18.62 -2.68 11.66
CA SER A 156 -17.63 -2.88 10.60
C SER A 156 -16.78 -1.63 10.37
N GLY A 157 -17.41 -0.45 10.25
CA GLY A 157 -16.68 0.82 10.14
C GLY A 157 -15.74 1.09 11.32
N PHE A 158 -16.18 0.77 12.54
CA PHE A 158 -15.33 0.85 13.72
C PHE A 158 -14.14 -0.12 13.63
N LEU A 159 -14.38 -1.40 13.34
CA LEU A 159 -13.31 -2.41 13.21
C LEU A 159 -12.29 -2.06 12.13
N VAL A 160 -12.71 -1.49 10.98
CA VAL A 160 -11.80 -0.97 9.95
C VAL A 160 -10.88 0.10 10.52
N SER A 161 -11.45 1.08 11.24
CA SER A 161 -10.67 2.17 11.85
C SER A 161 -9.67 1.65 12.90
N VAL A 162 -10.04 0.62 13.68
CA VAL A 162 -9.12 -0.05 14.59
C VAL A 162 -8.00 -0.76 13.84
N ALA A 163 -8.32 -1.52 12.79
CA ALA A 163 -7.36 -2.27 12.00
C ALA A 163 -6.28 -1.38 11.38
N GLU A 164 -6.67 -0.19 10.91
CA GLU A 164 -5.77 0.82 10.36
C GLU A 164 -4.85 1.45 11.41
N SER A 165 -5.26 1.45 12.68
CA SER A 165 -4.56 2.11 13.79
C SER A 165 -3.80 1.16 14.71
N VAL A 166 -3.92 -0.17 14.52
CA VAL A 166 -3.43 -1.18 15.47
C VAL A 166 -1.94 -1.06 15.79
N GLU A 167 -1.12 -0.60 14.84
CA GLU A 167 0.32 -0.43 15.05
C GLU A 167 0.69 0.81 15.87
N THR A 168 -0.17 1.83 15.85
CA THR A 168 0.08 3.13 16.49
C THR A 168 -0.65 3.29 17.82
N LEU A 169 -1.65 2.45 18.10
CA LEU A 169 -2.42 2.50 19.34
C LEU A 169 -1.55 2.17 20.55
N SER A 170 -1.58 3.06 21.55
CA SER A 170 -0.95 2.86 22.84
C SER A 170 -1.81 1.96 23.74
N THR A 171 -1.18 1.37 24.77
CA THR A 171 -1.88 0.54 25.76
C THR A 171 -3.02 1.26 26.49
N GLY A 172 -2.96 2.59 26.61
CA GLY A 172 -4.01 3.40 27.25
C GLY A 172 -5.26 3.58 26.38
N GLU A 173 -5.07 3.64 25.06
CA GLU A 173 -6.13 3.83 24.06
C GLU A 173 -6.89 2.52 23.76
N LEU A 174 -6.25 1.37 24.00
CA LEU A 174 -6.87 0.06 23.83
C LEU A 174 -8.06 -0.17 24.78
N ARG A 175 -8.01 0.34 26.00
CA ARG A 175 -9.06 0.05 26.99
C ARG A 175 -10.44 0.64 26.63
N PRO A 176 -10.56 1.92 26.21
CA PRO A 176 -11.81 2.43 25.66
C PRO A 176 -12.32 1.62 24.44
N LEU A 177 -11.39 1.12 23.62
CA LEU A 177 -11.69 0.35 22.42
C LEU A 177 -12.26 -1.04 22.75
N GLU A 178 -11.74 -1.72 23.78
CA GLU A 178 -12.32 -2.97 24.32
C GLU A 178 -13.79 -2.78 24.74
N LEU A 179 -14.10 -1.67 25.41
CA LEU A 179 -15.47 -1.37 25.83
C LEU A 179 -16.38 -1.21 24.62
N ALA A 180 -15.96 -0.39 23.65
CA ALA A 180 -16.73 -0.16 22.42
C ALA A 180 -16.92 -1.45 21.61
N LEU A 181 -15.86 -2.26 21.44
CA LEU A 181 -15.92 -3.58 20.81
C LEU A 181 -16.99 -4.47 21.46
N ALA A 182 -16.98 -4.56 22.79
CA ALA A 182 -17.93 -5.38 23.52
C ALA A 182 -19.38 -4.86 23.35
N GLU A 183 -19.61 -3.55 23.40
CA GLU A 183 -20.94 -2.95 23.20
C GLU A 183 -21.47 -3.19 21.78
N PHE A 184 -20.65 -2.98 20.75
CA PHE A 184 -21.06 -3.26 19.37
C PHE A 184 -21.35 -4.73 19.13
N LEU A 185 -20.54 -5.62 19.71
CA LEU A 185 -20.76 -7.06 19.63
C LEU A 185 -22.10 -7.43 20.28
N VAL A 186 -22.35 -6.97 21.51
CA VAL A 186 -23.61 -7.25 22.23
C VAL A 186 -24.81 -6.69 21.44
N ALA A 187 -24.72 -5.46 20.94
CA ALA A 187 -25.80 -4.84 20.16
C ALA A 187 -26.07 -5.58 18.84
N SER A 188 -25.01 -6.08 18.18
CA SER A 188 -25.12 -6.84 16.92
C SER A 188 -25.70 -8.24 17.14
N LEU A 189 -25.35 -8.89 18.27
CA LEU A 189 -25.85 -10.23 18.62
C LEU A 189 -27.27 -10.20 19.20
N ALA A 190 -27.67 -9.10 19.86
CA ALA A 190 -29.02 -8.94 20.42
C ALA A 190 -30.13 -8.99 19.35
N GLY A 191 -29.82 -8.65 18.10
CA GLY A 191 -30.73 -8.79 16.95
C GLY A 191 -30.87 -10.22 16.41
N HIS A 192 -29.99 -11.14 16.82
CA HIS A 192 -29.94 -12.54 16.39
C HIS A 192 -30.46 -13.53 17.46
N GLU A 193 -31.02 -13.05 18.57
CA GLU A 193 -31.61 -13.91 19.60
C GLU A 193 -32.88 -14.64 19.13
N HIS A 194 -32.75 -15.95 18.86
CA HIS A 194 -33.79 -16.89 19.24
C HIS A 194 -33.69 -17.20 20.74
N LYS A 195 -34.68 -16.71 21.50
CA LYS A 195 -35.11 -17.08 22.87
C LYS A 195 -34.07 -17.77 23.77
N GLY A 196 -33.41 -17.02 24.66
CA GLY A 196 -32.52 -17.61 25.67
C GLY A 196 -32.17 -16.74 26.90
N SER A 197 -33.14 -16.60 27.82
CA SER A 197 -33.05 -16.35 29.29
C SER A 197 -31.84 -15.60 29.89
N PHE A 198 -32.03 -14.32 30.21
CA PHE A 198 -31.17 -13.50 31.08
C PHE A 198 -31.02 -14.07 32.51
N GLY A 199 -29.89 -13.79 33.14
CA GLY A 199 -29.37 -14.36 34.37
C GLY A 199 -30.00 -13.76 35.60
N GLY A 200 -30.49 -14.64 36.48
CA GLY A 200 -31.03 -14.31 37.81
C GLY A 200 -32.36 -13.52 37.81
N LEU A 201 -32.64 -12.78 36.74
CA LEU A 201 -33.90 -12.13 36.48
C LEU A 201 -34.79 -13.07 35.67
N THR A 202 -36.05 -13.22 36.08
CA THR A 202 -37.04 -13.90 35.24
C THR A 202 -37.14 -13.21 33.87
N PRO A 203 -37.56 -13.91 32.79
CA PRO A 203 -37.78 -13.28 31.48
C PRO A 203 -38.67 -12.02 31.55
N SER A 204 -39.62 -12.00 32.49
CA SER A 204 -40.46 -10.82 32.78
C SER A 204 -39.69 -9.68 33.43
N GLN A 205 -38.80 -9.96 34.40
CA GLN A 205 -37.94 -8.96 35.04
C GLN A 205 -36.97 -8.31 34.07
N THR A 206 -36.42 -9.10 33.16
CA THR A 206 -35.56 -8.63 32.07
C THR A 206 -36.28 -7.67 31.14
N ALA A 207 -37.46 -8.05 30.67
CA ALA A 207 -38.26 -7.19 29.80
C ALA A 207 -38.62 -5.86 30.48
N ILE A 208 -38.88 -5.89 31.79
CA ILE A 208 -39.13 -4.69 32.61
C ILE A 208 -37.86 -3.84 32.71
N PHE A 209 -36.70 -4.44 33.00
CA PHE A 209 -35.43 -3.72 33.13
C PHE A 209 -34.99 -3.08 31.80
N SER A 210 -35.12 -3.78 30.67
CA SER A 210 -34.82 -3.22 29.35
C SER A 210 -35.75 -2.06 28.96
N ARG A 211 -37.02 -2.07 29.37
CA ARG A 211 -37.91 -0.91 29.20
C ARG A 211 -37.51 0.26 30.11
N MET A 212 -37.13 -0.02 31.35
CA MET A 212 -36.60 0.99 32.27
C MET A 212 -35.36 1.69 31.72
N CYS A 213 -34.38 0.93 31.20
CA CYS A 213 -33.19 1.49 30.56
C CYS A 213 -33.54 2.36 29.33
N ARG A 214 -34.54 1.95 28.53
CA ARG A 214 -35.01 2.75 27.39
C ARG A 214 -35.72 4.03 27.80
N SER A 215 -36.56 4.00 28.84
CA SER A 215 -37.19 5.21 29.38
C SER A 215 -36.14 6.17 29.94
N ILE A 216 -35.12 5.64 30.64
CA ILE A 216 -34.00 6.46 31.12
C ILE A 216 -33.30 7.16 29.94
N GLU A 217 -33.00 6.44 28.86
CA GLU A 217 -32.38 7.02 27.66
C GLU A 217 -33.24 8.11 27.01
N ALA A 218 -34.54 7.88 26.89
CA ALA A 218 -35.46 8.85 26.30
C ALA A 218 -35.58 10.15 27.12
N ASN A 219 -35.33 10.07 28.43
CA ASN A 219 -35.56 11.16 29.39
C ASN A 219 -34.27 11.65 30.08
N LEU A 220 -33.08 11.39 29.53
CA LEU A 220 -31.81 11.76 30.19
C LEU A 220 -31.68 13.26 30.50
N GLY A 221 -32.27 14.10 29.67
CA GLY A 221 -32.25 15.56 29.81
C GLY A 221 -33.14 16.11 30.94
N ASP A 222 -34.06 15.31 31.49
CA ASP A 222 -34.91 15.74 32.60
C ASP A 222 -34.15 15.68 33.93
N PRO A 223 -33.81 16.82 34.57
CA PRO A 223 -33.06 16.83 35.82
C PRO A 223 -33.78 16.13 36.98
N GLU A 224 -35.11 16.02 36.94
CA GLU A 224 -35.95 15.40 37.97
C GLU A 224 -36.15 13.88 37.77
N LEU A 225 -35.52 13.30 36.74
CA LEU A 225 -35.57 11.86 36.48
C LEU A 225 -35.01 11.06 37.68
N GLY A 226 -35.88 10.32 38.35
CA GLY A 226 -35.57 9.58 39.56
C GLY A 226 -36.25 8.21 39.62
N VAL A 227 -35.90 7.41 40.62
CA VAL A 227 -36.50 6.07 40.84
C VAL A 227 -38.03 6.15 40.93
N GLY A 228 -38.57 7.22 41.54
CA GLY A 228 -40.02 7.40 41.70
C GLY A 228 -40.77 7.66 40.41
N THR A 229 -40.21 8.41 39.46
CA THR A 229 -40.84 8.68 38.16
C THR A 229 -40.82 7.43 37.30
N LEU A 230 -39.68 6.75 37.25
CA LEU A 230 -39.51 5.49 36.51
C LEU A 230 -40.39 4.36 37.05
N ALA A 231 -40.55 4.27 38.38
CA ALA A 231 -41.43 3.29 39.02
C ALA A 231 -42.91 3.49 38.66
N LYS A 232 -43.37 4.76 38.60
CA LYS A 232 -44.74 5.10 38.20
C LYS A 232 -45.01 4.73 36.74
N GLU A 233 -44.07 5.02 35.85
CA GLU A 233 -44.18 4.73 34.41
C GLU A 233 -44.30 3.23 34.13
N GLU A 234 -43.46 2.42 34.78
CA GLU A 234 -43.46 0.96 34.63
C GLU A 234 -44.48 0.25 35.54
N ARG A 235 -45.29 1.00 36.30
CA ARG A 235 -46.31 0.50 37.25
C ARG A 235 -45.75 -0.51 38.26
N VAL A 236 -44.54 -0.25 38.77
CA VAL A 236 -43.87 -1.06 39.79
C VAL A 236 -43.58 -0.23 41.05
N SER A 237 -43.17 -0.90 42.13
CA SER A 237 -42.72 -0.17 43.33
C SER A 237 -41.31 0.42 43.13
N PRO A 238 -40.99 1.59 43.71
CA PRO A 238 -39.64 2.15 43.70
C PRO A 238 -38.57 1.19 44.25
N ARG A 239 -38.93 0.40 45.27
CA ARG A 239 -38.07 -0.64 45.85
C ARG A 239 -37.75 -1.76 44.86
N TYR A 240 -38.68 -2.07 43.95
CA TYR A 240 -38.47 -3.06 42.89
C TYR A 240 -37.50 -2.55 41.82
N VAL A 241 -37.60 -1.27 41.43
CA VAL A 241 -36.64 -0.63 40.52
C VAL A 241 -35.23 -0.67 41.10
N GLN A 242 -35.07 -0.28 42.38
CA GLN A 242 -33.78 -0.35 43.07
C GLN A 242 -33.23 -1.78 43.11
N LYS A 243 -34.06 -2.75 43.46
CA LYS A 243 -33.67 -4.17 43.48
C LYS A 243 -33.24 -4.68 42.09
N LEU A 244 -33.91 -4.25 41.01
CA LEU A 244 -33.52 -4.63 39.64
C LEU A 244 -32.14 -4.07 39.27
N PHE A 245 -31.87 -2.80 39.58
CA PHE A 245 -30.56 -2.17 39.36
C PHE A 245 -29.47 -2.83 40.21
N GLU A 246 -29.73 -3.08 41.49
CA GLU A 246 -28.82 -3.81 42.39
C GLU A 246 -28.51 -5.22 41.87
N THR A 247 -29.52 -5.94 41.38
CA THR A 247 -29.36 -7.27 40.76
C THR A 247 -28.53 -7.18 39.47
N ALA A 248 -28.61 -6.05 38.75
CA ALA A 248 -27.77 -5.72 37.59
C ALA A 248 -26.40 -5.13 37.95
N GLY A 249 -25.99 -5.17 39.23
CA GLY A 249 -24.64 -4.83 39.68
C GLY A 249 -24.33 -3.34 39.86
N GLN A 250 -25.33 -2.45 39.82
CA GLN A 250 -25.10 -1.01 39.99
C GLN A 250 -26.32 -0.28 40.59
N SER A 251 -26.14 0.88 41.21
CA SER A 251 -27.30 1.69 41.65
C SER A 251 -27.88 2.51 40.50
N PHE A 252 -29.21 2.76 40.54
CA PHE A 252 -29.90 3.62 39.57
C PHE A 252 -29.19 4.98 39.38
N SER A 253 -28.81 5.64 40.47
CA SER A 253 -28.15 6.95 40.42
C SER A 253 -26.78 6.89 39.77
N THR A 254 -26.06 5.77 39.92
CA THR A 254 -24.77 5.56 39.25
C THR A 254 -24.97 5.33 37.76
N TYR A 255 -25.94 4.50 37.39
CA TYR A 255 -26.31 4.26 35.99
C TYR A 255 -26.73 5.55 35.28
N LEU A 256 -27.69 6.30 35.84
CA LEU A 256 -28.20 7.55 35.26
C LEU A 256 -27.07 8.58 35.05
N ARG A 257 -26.24 8.77 36.09
CA ARG A 257 -25.08 9.67 36.01
C ARG A 257 -24.08 9.22 34.95
N SER A 258 -23.85 7.91 34.81
CA SER A 258 -22.99 7.35 33.79
C SER A 258 -23.48 7.70 32.39
N ARG A 259 -24.78 7.49 32.13
CA ARG A 259 -25.39 7.75 30.82
C ARG A 259 -25.43 9.24 30.47
N ARG A 260 -25.74 10.12 31.44
CA ARG A 260 -25.65 11.58 31.24
C ARG A 260 -24.22 12.03 30.89
N LEU A 261 -23.21 11.52 31.59
CA LEU A 261 -21.80 11.82 31.29
C LEU A 261 -21.34 11.34 29.91
N GLU A 262 -21.87 10.22 29.43
CA GLU A 262 -21.57 9.69 28.09
C GLU A 262 -22.16 10.58 26.99
N ARG A 263 -23.40 11.06 27.17
CA ARG A 263 -24.03 12.01 26.22
C ARG A 263 -23.30 13.35 26.19
N CYS A 264 -22.94 13.90 27.35
CA CYS A 264 -22.12 15.11 27.40
C CYS A 264 -20.78 14.91 26.67
N ARG A 265 -20.12 13.76 26.84
CA ARG A 265 -18.85 13.45 26.15
C ARG A 265 -19.03 13.43 24.63
N ALA A 266 -20.10 12.80 24.13
CA ALA A 266 -20.36 12.72 22.70
C ALA A 266 -20.52 14.12 22.07
N GLU A 267 -21.31 15.02 22.68
CA GLU A 267 -21.46 16.39 22.18
C GLU A 267 -20.19 17.24 22.37
N LEU A 268 -19.33 16.92 23.34
CA LEU A 268 -18.08 17.68 23.56
C LEU A 268 -17.02 17.45 22.47
N VAL A 269 -17.09 16.33 21.74
CA VAL A 269 -16.12 15.97 20.69
C VAL A 269 -16.69 16.08 19.27
N ASP A 270 -17.99 16.35 19.15
CA ASP A 270 -18.66 16.50 17.87
C ASP A 270 -18.48 17.94 17.33
N PRO A 271 -17.89 18.11 16.12
CA PRO A 271 -17.70 19.42 15.51
C PRO A 271 -18.99 20.24 15.36
N LEU A 272 -20.16 19.60 15.24
CA LEU A 272 -21.45 20.30 15.15
C LEU A 272 -21.80 21.10 16.41
N TYR A 273 -21.19 20.75 17.55
CA TYR A 273 -21.45 21.37 18.86
C TYR A 273 -20.28 22.22 19.35
N GLU A 274 -19.28 22.52 18.50
CA GLU A 274 -18.10 23.32 18.86
C GLU A 274 -18.48 24.67 19.48
N LYS A 275 -19.50 25.32 18.92
CA LYS A 275 -20.01 26.64 19.34
C LYS A 275 -20.94 26.59 20.56
N VAL A 276 -21.33 25.40 21.02
CA VAL A 276 -22.21 25.24 22.19
C VAL A 276 -21.37 25.26 23.46
N SER A 277 -21.73 26.05 24.48
CA SER A 277 -20.92 26.13 25.69
C SER A 277 -20.94 24.80 26.46
N VAL A 278 -19.86 24.52 27.20
CA VAL A 278 -19.80 23.33 28.08
C VAL A 278 -20.95 23.33 29.10
N SER A 279 -21.36 24.50 29.56
CA SER A 279 -22.49 24.66 30.48
C SER A 279 -23.82 24.31 29.84
N ASP A 280 -24.04 24.67 28.57
CA ASP A 280 -25.27 24.33 27.85
C ASP A 280 -25.39 22.81 27.64
N ILE A 281 -24.27 22.14 27.30
CA ILE A 281 -24.22 20.67 27.22
C ILE A 281 -24.51 20.04 28.59
N CYS A 282 -23.94 20.59 29.66
CA CYS A 282 -24.19 20.14 31.03
C CYS A 282 -25.69 20.18 31.37
N PHE A 283 -26.36 21.33 31.18
CA PHE A 283 -27.78 21.49 31.49
C PHE A 283 -28.68 20.65 30.58
N ARG A 284 -28.36 20.56 29.28
CA ARG A 284 -29.14 19.77 28.31
C ARG A 284 -29.29 18.30 28.71
N TRP A 285 -28.27 17.73 29.33
CA TRP A 285 -28.27 16.34 29.77
C TRP A 285 -28.61 16.18 31.25
N GLY A 286 -29.31 17.15 31.85
CA GLY A 286 -29.93 17.01 33.17
C GLY A 286 -28.97 17.16 34.35
N PHE A 287 -27.81 17.80 34.18
CA PHE A 287 -27.00 18.26 35.32
C PHE A 287 -27.41 19.67 35.73
N ASN A 288 -27.66 19.87 37.03
CA ASN A 288 -28.09 21.17 37.57
C ASN A 288 -26.92 22.08 38.01
N ASP A 289 -25.69 21.57 38.02
CA ASP A 289 -24.52 22.31 38.48
C ASP A 289 -23.29 22.02 37.59
N PRO A 290 -22.81 23.00 36.81
CA PRO A 290 -21.60 22.89 35.99
C PRO A 290 -20.32 22.59 36.77
N ALA A 291 -20.21 23.01 38.04
CA ALA A 291 -19.04 22.73 38.88
C ALA A 291 -19.04 21.26 39.31
N HIS A 292 -20.20 20.75 39.77
CA HIS A 292 -20.40 19.32 40.02
C HIS A 292 -20.13 18.49 38.77
N PHE A 293 -20.71 18.86 37.62
CA PHE A 293 -20.49 18.19 36.33
C PHE A 293 -19.00 18.14 35.98
N SER A 294 -18.29 19.26 36.04
CA SER A 294 -16.86 19.31 35.71
C SER A 294 -16.02 18.39 36.62
N ARG A 295 -16.37 18.30 37.91
CA ARG A 295 -15.71 17.40 38.87
C ARG A 295 -15.95 15.94 38.51
N VAL A 296 -17.21 15.53 38.33
CA VAL A 296 -17.54 14.12 38.02
C VAL A 296 -17.11 13.71 36.60
N PHE A 297 -17.06 14.65 35.65
CA PHE A 297 -16.51 14.44 34.32
C PHE A 297 -15.00 14.21 34.38
N ARG A 298 -14.27 15.02 35.16
CA ARG A 298 -12.82 14.85 35.37
C ARG A 298 -12.49 13.56 36.12
N GLU A 299 -13.26 13.23 37.16
CA GLU A 299 -13.10 11.96 37.89
C GLU A 299 -13.27 10.75 36.97
N ARG A 300 -14.14 10.83 35.95
CA ARG A 300 -14.41 9.73 35.03
C ARG A 300 -13.46 9.67 33.82
N TYR A 301 -13.09 10.82 33.26
CA TYR A 301 -12.39 10.90 31.97
C TYR A 301 -10.98 11.50 32.06
N GLY A 302 -10.48 11.82 33.26
CA GLY A 302 -9.11 12.29 33.48
C GLY A 302 -8.84 13.76 33.10
N ALA A 303 -9.68 14.37 32.27
CA ALA A 303 -9.57 15.76 31.84
C ALA A 303 -10.84 16.57 32.16
N SER A 304 -10.71 17.91 32.23
CA SER A 304 -11.89 18.78 32.31
C SER A 304 -12.63 18.79 30.96
N PRO A 305 -13.96 19.00 30.93
CA PRO A 305 -14.73 19.04 29.68
C PRO A 305 -14.15 19.98 28.61
N ARG A 306 -13.60 21.13 29.03
CA ARG A 306 -13.00 22.13 28.13
C ARG A 306 -11.69 21.66 27.52
N MET A 307 -10.82 21.03 28.30
CA MET A 307 -9.58 20.44 27.78
C MET A 307 -9.89 19.28 26.85
N PHE A 308 -10.86 18.44 27.23
CA PHE A 308 -11.31 17.29 26.44
C PHE A 308 -11.81 17.70 25.05
N ARG A 309 -12.61 18.79 24.95
CA ARG A 309 -13.02 19.37 23.67
C ARG A 309 -11.84 19.89 22.84
N HIS A 310 -10.91 20.59 23.50
CA HIS A 310 -9.77 21.22 22.82
C HIS A 310 -8.82 20.19 22.19
N GLU A 311 -8.55 19.10 22.89
CA GLU A 311 -7.72 17.99 22.39
C GLU A 311 -8.35 17.33 21.16
N ALA A 312 -9.66 17.05 21.21
CA ALA A 312 -10.39 16.48 20.07
C ALA A 312 -10.35 17.38 18.82
N SER A 313 -10.51 18.70 18.98
CA SER A 313 -10.41 19.65 17.85
C SER A 313 -9.00 19.70 17.23
N LEU A 314 -7.94 19.61 18.05
CA LEU A 314 -6.55 19.59 17.57
C LEU A 314 -6.24 18.30 16.79
N GLU A 315 -6.82 17.17 17.19
CA GLU A 315 -6.64 15.89 16.54
C GLU A 315 -7.28 15.84 15.14
N ILE A 316 -8.48 16.42 15.02
CA ILE A 316 -9.19 16.58 13.73
C ILE A 316 -8.41 17.51 12.79
N ALA A 317 -7.85 18.61 13.30
CA ALA A 317 -7.03 19.54 12.52
C ALA A 317 -5.76 18.87 11.98
N ARG A 318 -5.11 17.99 12.76
CA ARG A 318 -3.95 17.20 12.31
C ARG A 318 -4.31 16.21 11.20
N HIS A 319 -5.51 15.65 11.22
CA HIS A 319 -6.00 14.73 10.17
C HIS A 319 -6.33 15.44 8.85
N LEU A 320 -6.85 16.67 8.89
CA LEU A 320 -7.24 17.43 7.68
C LEU A 320 -6.03 17.91 6.85
N VAL A 321 -4.86 18.09 7.44
CA VAL A 321 -3.63 18.58 6.77
C VAL A 321 -2.95 17.50 5.88
N ARG A 322 -3.41 16.24 5.89
CA ARG A 322 -2.85 15.13 5.08
C ARG A 322 -3.27 15.09 3.60
N ARG A 323 -4.04 16.06 3.08
CA ARG A 323 -4.74 15.96 1.77
C ARG A 323 -3.96 16.36 0.49
N ILE A 324 -2.66 16.13 0.42
CA ILE A 324 -1.94 16.06 -0.88
C ILE A 324 -1.00 14.86 -0.79
N SER A 325 -1.36 13.77 -1.46
CA SER A 325 -0.56 12.54 -1.58
C SER A 325 -0.55 12.11 -3.05
N ARG A 326 0.60 11.58 -3.51
CA ARG A 326 0.76 10.95 -4.83
C ARG A 326 -0.09 9.66 -4.84
N GLY A 327 -0.66 9.27 -5.99
CA GLY A 327 -1.47 8.06 -6.13
C GLY A 327 -3.00 8.25 -6.18
N LEU A 328 -3.71 7.13 -6.37
CA LEU A 328 -5.18 7.09 -6.46
C LEU A 328 -5.83 7.52 -5.12
N PRO A 329 -6.96 8.23 -5.11
CA PRO A 329 -7.71 8.47 -3.87
C PRO A 329 -8.21 7.15 -3.26
N VAL A 330 -8.14 7.01 -1.92
CA VAL A 330 -8.53 5.81 -1.13
C VAL A 330 -9.97 5.31 -1.40
N ASN A 331 -10.83 6.12 -2.04
CA ASN A 331 -12.22 5.77 -2.38
C ASN A 331 -12.53 5.82 -3.89
N ALA A 332 -11.53 5.96 -4.78
CA ALA A 332 -11.76 6.02 -6.22
C ALA A 332 -12.24 4.69 -6.83
N THR A 333 -11.92 3.55 -6.20
CA THR A 333 -12.35 2.22 -6.65
C THR A 333 -13.89 2.08 -6.67
N GLY A 334 -14.57 2.69 -5.70
CA GLY A 334 -16.04 2.77 -5.68
C GLY A 334 -16.62 3.67 -6.79
N LEU A 335 -15.90 4.73 -7.16
CA LEU A 335 -16.26 5.60 -8.29
C LEU A 335 -16.04 4.93 -9.64
N LEU A 336 -14.97 4.13 -9.78
CA LEU A 336 -14.67 3.35 -10.99
C LEU A 336 -15.67 2.20 -11.22
N LEU A 337 -16.17 1.59 -10.14
CA LEU A 337 -17.26 0.62 -10.19
C LEU A 337 -18.58 1.26 -10.66
N HIS A 338 -18.85 2.51 -10.26
CA HIS A 338 -20.01 3.27 -10.75
C HIS A 338 -19.85 3.76 -12.20
N ALA A 339 -18.64 4.10 -12.65
CA ALA A 339 -18.37 4.44 -14.04
C ALA A 339 -18.58 3.24 -14.99
N LYS A 340 -18.29 2.01 -14.52
CA LYS A 340 -18.63 0.77 -15.26
C LYS A 340 -20.13 0.48 -15.34
N GLN A 341 -20.95 1.03 -14.44
CA GLN A 341 -22.42 0.86 -14.48
C GLN A 341 -23.13 1.95 -15.29
N GLY A 342 -22.43 3.03 -15.66
CA GLY A 342 -22.98 4.17 -16.41
C GLY A 342 -22.74 4.17 -17.93
N SER A 343 -22.15 3.12 -18.50
CA SER A 343 -21.87 2.99 -19.95
C SER A 343 -22.70 1.90 -20.61
N ALA A 344 -24.02 1.96 -20.41
CA ALA A 344 -24.97 1.35 -21.33
C ALA A 344 -25.43 2.44 -22.31
N GLU A 345 -25.26 2.17 -23.61
CA GLU A 345 -25.64 2.99 -24.78
C GLU A 345 -24.58 4.00 -25.29
N ALA A 346 -23.67 3.53 -26.14
CA ALA A 346 -23.20 4.26 -27.33
C ALA A 346 -22.46 3.31 -28.30
N ASP A 347 -23.12 3.05 -29.44
CA ASP A 347 -22.65 2.57 -30.75
C ASP A 347 -21.49 1.57 -30.83
N ALA A 348 -21.88 0.30 -30.89
CA ALA A 348 -21.14 -0.75 -31.56
C ALA A 348 -21.39 -0.67 -33.07
N ASP A 349 -20.48 -0.10 -33.84
CA ASP A 349 -20.37 -0.37 -35.28
C ASP A 349 -19.00 0.05 -35.82
N THR A 350 -18.02 -0.86 -35.81
CA THR A 350 -17.12 -1.22 -36.93
C THR A 350 -15.96 -2.09 -36.44
N LEU A 351 -16.22 -3.39 -36.31
CA LEU A 351 -15.20 -4.43 -36.44
C LEU A 351 -15.77 -5.51 -37.35
N VAL A 352 -15.46 -5.41 -38.65
CA VAL A 352 -15.76 -6.48 -39.60
C VAL A 352 -14.73 -7.59 -39.38
N ALA A 353 -15.15 -8.65 -38.71
CA ALA A 353 -14.46 -9.93 -38.70
C ALA A 353 -14.68 -10.61 -40.06
N LEU A 354 -13.59 -11.09 -40.69
CA LEU A 354 -13.67 -12.09 -41.73
C LEU A 354 -13.37 -13.45 -41.09
N ASP A 355 -14.42 -14.21 -40.83
CA ASP A 355 -14.34 -15.63 -40.47
C ASP A 355 -14.03 -16.45 -41.73
N ASP A 356 -12.87 -17.13 -41.77
CA ASP A 356 -12.65 -18.31 -42.61
C ASP A 356 -12.47 -19.53 -41.70
N PRO A 357 -13.47 -20.44 -41.60
CA PRO A 357 -13.41 -21.58 -40.69
C PRO A 357 -12.75 -22.77 -41.39
N ARG A 358 -11.45 -22.71 -41.67
CA ARG A 358 -10.63 -23.90 -42.02
C ARG A 358 -9.16 -23.71 -41.64
N ILE A 359 -8.81 -23.89 -40.38
CA ILE A 359 -7.48 -24.41 -40.01
C ILE A 359 -7.68 -25.48 -38.93
N ASP A 360 -7.80 -26.71 -39.41
CA ASP A 360 -7.63 -27.91 -38.60
C ASP A 360 -6.21 -27.99 -38.04
N ALA A 361 -6.15 -28.55 -36.83
CA ALA A 361 -4.98 -29.03 -36.10
C ALA A 361 -3.66 -29.16 -36.89
N LEU A 362 -2.76 -28.21 -36.66
CA LEU A 362 -1.32 -28.46 -36.75
C LEU A 362 -0.74 -28.31 -35.35
N GLN A 363 -0.43 -29.44 -34.73
CA GLN A 363 0.55 -29.50 -33.64
C GLN A 363 1.87 -28.92 -34.17
N ILE A 364 2.11 -27.65 -33.88
CA ILE A 364 3.42 -27.04 -34.08
C ILE A 364 4.28 -27.54 -32.93
N ALA A 365 5.13 -28.52 -33.23
CA ALA A 365 6.20 -28.94 -32.33
C ALA A 365 7.04 -27.71 -31.92
N ALA A 366 7.35 -27.60 -30.63
CA ALA A 366 8.27 -26.59 -30.13
C ALA A 366 9.58 -26.64 -30.94
N PRO A 367 10.07 -25.50 -31.47
CA PRO A 367 11.35 -25.49 -32.15
C PRO A 367 12.45 -25.85 -31.14
N ALA A 368 13.38 -26.70 -31.57
CA ALA A 368 14.54 -27.07 -30.76
C ALA A 368 15.32 -25.83 -30.31
N PRO A 369 15.96 -25.86 -29.12
CA PRO A 369 16.84 -24.79 -28.66
C PRO A 369 17.89 -24.49 -29.72
N ARG A 370 18.08 -23.21 -30.03
CA ARG A 370 18.97 -22.76 -31.10
C ARG A 370 20.40 -22.61 -30.55
N ASP A 371 21.38 -23.08 -31.32
CA ASP A 371 22.79 -23.22 -30.90
C ASP A 371 23.58 -21.91 -30.66
N LYS A 372 23.05 -20.72 -30.98
CA LYS A 372 23.78 -19.45 -30.82
C LYS A 372 22.89 -18.28 -30.36
N PRO A 373 23.34 -17.49 -29.36
CA PRO A 373 22.70 -16.24 -28.96
C PRO A 373 22.54 -15.25 -30.12
N ARG A 374 21.41 -14.54 -30.15
CA ARG A 374 21.12 -13.45 -31.08
C ARG A 374 21.26 -12.09 -30.41
N HIS A 375 21.41 -11.08 -31.24
CA HIS A 375 21.36 -9.69 -30.84
C HIS A 375 20.10 -9.03 -31.42
N HIS A 376 19.39 -8.26 -30.59
CA HIS A 376 18.16 -7.56 -30.94
C HIS A 376 18.31 -6.06 -30.66
N LEU A 377 17.59 -5.22 -31.42
CA LEU A 377 17.49 -3.78 -31.17
C LEU A 377 16.03 -3.41 -30.89
N LEU A 378 15.77 -2.83 -29.73
CA LEU A 378 14.46 -2.34 -29.32
C LEU A 378 14.51 -0.81 -29.19
N ARG A 379 14.02 -0.12 -30.22
CA ARG A 379 13.95 1.34 -30.26
C ARG A 379 12.81 1.87 -29.38
N ALA A 380 12.98 3.07 -28.84
CA ALA A 380 11.92 3.77 -28.11
C ALA A 380 11.01 4.51 -29.09
N THR A 381 9.78 4.04 -29.25
CA THR A 381 8.75 4.62 -30.14
C THR A 381 7.39 4.46 -29.47
N ALA A 382 6.37 5.18 -29.95
CA ALA A 382 5.02 5.06 -29.40
C ALA A 382 4.42 3.63 -29.44
N ASN A 383 4.98 2.72 -30.27
CA ASN A 383 4.51 1.34 -30.40
C ASN A 383 5.29 0.33 -29.53
N THR A 384 6.43 0.75 -28.99
CA THR A 384 7.36 -0.11 -28.24
C THR A 384 7.50 0.30 -26.78
N VAL A 385 6.83 1.38 -26.38
CA VAL A 385 6.76 1.86 -25.01
C VAL A 385 5.34 1.78 -24.48
N HIS A 386 5.23 1.60 -23.18
CA HIS A 386 4.05 1.93 -22.39
C HIS A 386 4.45 2.99 -21.35
N TRP A 387 3.50 3.78 -20.87
CA TRP A 387 3.83 4.97 -20.06
C TRP A 387 3.08 4.95 -18.75
N GLY A 388 3.83 4.79 -17.65
CA GLY A 388 3.35 4.98 -16.29
C GLY A 388 2.69 3.76 -15.66
N TYR A 389 2.84 2.55 -16.21
CA TYR A 389 2.26 1.36 -15.59
C TYR A 389 2.98 0.07 -15.98
N PHE A 390 2.79 -1.00 -15.21
CA PHE A 390 3.10 -2.37 -15.61
C PHE A 390 1.82 -3.18 -15.70
N SER A 391 1.80 -4.22 -16.55
CA SER A 391 0.73 -5.21 -16.55
C SER A 391 1.18 -6.50 -17.22
N HIS A 392 0.88 -7.63 -16.60
CA HIS A 392 1.05 -8.95 -17.21
C HIS A 392 0.12 -9.22 -18.42
N ASN A 393 -0.85 -8.34 -18.70
CA ASN A 393 -1.72 -8.42 -19.87
C ASN A 393 -1.17 -7.68 -21.09
N LEU A 394 -0.04 -6.99 -20.97
CA LEU A 394 0.60 -6.31 -22.10
C LEU A 394 1.15 -7.34 -23.10
N LYS A 395 0.83 -7.14 -24.38
CA LYS A 395 1.42 -7.93 -25.45
C LYS A 395 2.92 -7.62 -25.54
N PRO A 396 3.81 -8.62 -25.56
CA PRO A 396 5.24 -8.38 -25.73
C PRO A 396 5.53 -7.77 -27.10
N VAL A 397 6.42 -6.77 -27.10
CA VAL A 397 6.90 -6.08 -28.32
C VAL A 397 8.12 -6.78 -28.92
N LEU A 398 8.77 -7.64 -28.13
CA LEU A 398 9.90 -8.47 -28.51
C LEU A 398 9.84 -9.80 -27.75
N GLU A 399 10.27 -10.88 -28.37
CA GLU A 399 10.41 -12.19 -27.73
C GLU A 399 11.83 -12.73 -27.98
N VAL A 400 12.53 -13.11 -26.91
CA VAL A 400 13.95 -13.49 -26.93
C VAL A 400 14.18 -14.86 -26.29
N ASP A 401 15.28 -15.50 -26.64
CA ASP A 401 15.77 -16.70 -25.97
C ASP A 401 16.74 -16.34 -24.83
N SER A 402 16.86 -17.20 -23.81
CA SER A 402 17.87 -17.01 -22.76
C SER A 402 19.29 -16.99 -23.36
N GLY A 403 20.10 -16.03 -22.95
CA GLY A 403 21.44 -15.74 -23.47
C GLY A 403 21.46 -14.74 -24.62
N ASP A 404 20.31 -14.36 -25.19
CA ASP A 404 20.24 -13.30 -26.19
C ASP A 404 20.67 -11.95 -25.60
N THR A 405 21.20 -11.09 -26.48
CA THR A 405 21.50 -9.69 -26.16
C THR A 405 20.48 -8.75 -26.78
N VAL A 406 20.18 -7.65 -26.10
CA VAL A 406 19.24 -6.63 -26.57
C VAL A 406 19.82 -5.25 -26.32
N THR A 407 19.95 -4.43 -27.36
CA THR A 407 20.10 -2.97 -27.20
C THR A 407 18.72 -2.36 -27.01
N ILE A 408 18.50 -1.69 -25.89
CA ILE A 408 17.21 -1.07 -25.54
C ILE A 408 17.40 0.44 -25.43
N GLU A 409 16.66 1.19 -26.23
CA GLU A 409 16.55 2.64 -26.09
C GLU A 409 15.50 2.97 -25.04
N ALA A 410 15.81 3.89 -24.12
CA ALA A 410 14.89 4.41 -23.11
C ALA A 410 14.84 5.93 -23.19
N LEU A 411 13.63 6.49 -23.03
CA LEU A 411 13.40 7.93 -23.01
C LEU A 411 13.05 8.34 -21.58
N THR A 412 13.60 9.46 -21.11
CA THR A 412 13.09 10.07 -19.87
C THR A 412 11.74 10.72 -20.12
N GLN A 413 10.82 10.59 -19.17
CA GLN A 413 9.52 11.27 -19.15
C GLN A 413 9.63 12.81 -19.09
N HIS A 414 10.80 13.33 -18.68
CA HIS A 414 11.07 14.76 -18.55
C HIS A 414 11.60 15.41 -19.84
N ALA A 415 11.67 14.69 -20.97
CA ALA A 415 12.21 15.25 -22.22
C ALA A 415 11.43 16.49 -22.72
N SER A 416 10.15 16.62 -22.39
CA SER A 416 9.34 17.78 -22.77
C SER A 416 9.56 19.03 -21.91
N ASP A 417 10.37 18.94 -20.85
CA ASP A 417 10.81 20.08 -20.05
C ASP A 417 11.68 21.04 -20.87
N ASP A 418 12.37 20.53 -21.89
CA ASP A 418 13.05 21.31 -22.93
C ASP A 418 12.97 20.57 -24.26
N TRP A 419 11.89 20.85 -25.00
CA TRP A 419 11.61 20.22 -26.29
C TRP A 419 12.78 20.39 -27.27
N GLU A 420 13.41 21.56 -27.29
CA GLU A 420 14.47 21.88 -28.26
C GLU A 420 15.72 21.01 -28.05
N ARG A 421 16.03 20.66 -26.79
CA ARG A 421 17.22 19.88 -26.43
C ARG A 421 16.99 18.37 -26.39
N MET A 422 15.79 17.92 -26.01
CA MET A 422 15.57 16.51 -25.70
C MET A 422 14.56 15.79 -26.62
N VAL A 423 13.83 16.52 -27.48
CA VAL A 423 12.84 15.92 -28.40
C VAL A 423 13.06 16.32 -29.86
N ALA A 424 13.26 17.60 -30.15
CA ALA A 424 13.27 18.13 -31.51
C ALA A 424 14.31 17.43 -32.41
N GLY A 425 13.85 16.90 -33.55
CA GLY A 425 14.67 16.21 -34.53
C GLY A 425 14.98 14.75 -34.20
N ASP A 426 14.55 14.24 -33.03
CA ASP A 426 14.70 12.83 -32.66
C ASP A 426 13.41 12.07 -33.01
N PRO A 427 13.41 11.17 -34.01
CA PRO A 427 12.20 10.49 -34.46
C PRO A 427 11.55 9.60 -33.39
N GLY A 428 12.35 9.03 -32.48
CA GLY A 428 11.85 8.18 -31.39
C GLY A 428 11.17 9.02 -30.32
N ALA A 429 11.83 10.09 -29.87
CA ALA A 429 11.27 11.02 -28.91
C ALA A 429 10.04 11.74 -29.46
N GLU A 430 10.09 12.27 -30.69
CA GLU A 430 8.95 12.89 -31.35
C GLU A 430 7.78 11.90 -31.50
N SER A 431 8.05 10.63 -31.81
CA SER A 431 7.00 9.60 -31.87
C SER A 431 6.26 9.45 -30.53
N VAL A 432 7.00 9.36 -29.41
CA VAL A 432 6.44 9.14 -28.07
C VAL A 432 5.77 10.40 -27.50
N PHE A 433 6.41 11.56 -27.67
CA PHE A 433 5.96 12.83 -27.11
C PHE A 433 4.95 13.58 -27.99
N HIS A 434 4.70 13.14 -29.22
CA HIS A 434 3.73 13.77 -30.13
C HIS A 434 2.38 14.00 -29.45
N TRP A 435 2.03 15.28 -29.30
CA TRP A 435 0.81 15.74 -28.69
C TRP A 435 0.36 17.05 -29.34
N THR A 436 -0.78 17.01 -30.04
CA THR A 436 -1.47 18.17 -30.63
C THR A 436 -2.86 18.31 -30.01
N ALA A 437 -3.62 19.33 -30.42
CA ALA A 437 -5.00 19.52 -29.95
C ALA A 437 -5.93 18.37 -30.35
N GLU A 438 -5.60 17.61 -31.39
CA GLU A 438 -6.42 16.53 -31.94
C GLU A 438 -5.94 15.14 -31.52
N ARG A 439 -4.64 14.98 -31.27
CA ARG A 439 -4.06 13.65 -31.08
C ARG A 439 -2.86 13.65 -30.14
N LYS A 440 -2.80 12.58 -29.35
CA LYS A 440 -1.64 12.18 -28.56
C LYS A 440 -1.24 10.75 -28.92
N ASN A 441 0.02 10.52 -29.29
CA ASN A 441 0.46 9.20 -29.77
C ASN A 441 0.45 8.15 -28.65
N VAL A 442 1.04 8.48 -27.49
CA VAL A 442 0.94 7.68 -26.28
C VAL A 442 -0.06 8.36 -25.35
N ASN A 443 -1.35 8.02 -25.51
CA ASN A 443 -2.43 8.73 -24.83
C ASN A 443 -2.46 8.44 -23.32
N ARG A 444 -2.51 7.14 -22.95
CA ARG A 444 -2.44 6.70 -21.55
C ARG A 444 -1.06 7.03 -20.98
N ARG A 445 -1.04 7.80 -19.88
CA ARG A 445 0.14 8.01 -19.04
C ARG A 445 -0.27 7.79 -17.59
N GLY A 446 0.02 6.60 -17.08
CA GLY A 446 -0.38 6.14 -15.75
C GLY A 446 -1.41 5.00 -15.74
N ALA A 447 -1.51 4.35 -14.59
CA ALA A 447 -2.44 3.26 -14.26
C ALA A 447 -3.88 3.71 -13.99
N GLY A 448 -4.16 5.03 -14.02
CA GLY A 448 -5.48 5.60 -13.79
C GLY A 448 -6.50 5.36 -14.91
N PRO A 449 -7.72 5.93 -14.79
CA PRO A 449 -8.76 5.77 -15.79
C PRO A 449 -8.44 6.51 -17.10
N MET A 450 -9.00 6.03 -18.22
CA MET A 450 -8.78 6.65 -19.55
C MET A 450 -9.52 7.97 -19.74
N ASP A 451 -10.67 8.12 -19.09
CA ASP A 451 -11.56 9.28 -19.21
C ASP A 451 -11.20 10.42 -18.24
N ALA A 452 -10.12 10.26 -17.48
CA ALA A 452 -9.67 11.23 -16.47
C ALA A 452 -10.78 11.60 -15.46
N SER A 453 -11.59 10.61 -15.05
CA SER A 453 -12.78 10.82 -14.21
C SER A 453 -12.50 11.27 -12.76
N ILE A 454 -11.24 11.30 -12.31
CA ILE A 454 -10.90 11.56 -10.90
C ILE A 454 -10.38 12.99 -10.72
N PHE A 455 -9.35 13.39 -11.49
CA PHE A 455 -8.72 14.70 -11.42
C PHE A 455 -8.81 15.51 -12.73
N GLY A 456 -9.20 14.89 -13.85
CA GLY A 456 -9.34 15.59 -15.13
C GLY A 456 -7.99 15.97 -15.78
N ARG A 457 -6.89 15.29 -15.44
CA ARG A 457 -5.53 15.59 -15.93
C ARG A 457 -5.20 15.03 -17.31
N GLY A 458 -5.98 14.05 -17.78
CA GLY A 458 -5.71 13.28 -18.99
C GLY A 458 -5.73 11.77 -18.74
N ALA A 459 -5.69 10.98 -19.81
CA ALA A 459 -5.79 9.52 -19.72
C ALA A 459 -4.66 8.93 -18.86
N GLY A 460 -5.02 8.06 -17.91
CA GLY A 460 -4.10 7.49 -16.91
C GLY A 460 -3.83 8.39 -15.70
N GLU A 461 -4.19 9.67 -15.79
CA GLU A 461 -4.07 10.72 -14.75
C GLU A 461 -2.68 10.94 -14.13
N GLY A 462 -1.63 10.37 -14.71
CA GLY A 462 -0.28 10.46 -14.14
C GLY A 462 -0.09 9.61 -12.88
N PHE A 463 -0.95 8.60 -12.65
CA PHE A 463 -0.69 7.57 -11.64
C PHE A 463 0.36 6.59 -12.14
N GLY A 464 1.61 7.05 -12.10
CA GLY A 464 2.75 6.45 -12.76
C GLY A 464 3.21 7.31 -13.92
N VAL A 465 4.52 7.54 -13.99
CA VAL A 465 5.09 8.61 -14.82
C VAL A 465 6.19 8.17 -15.77
N HIS A 466 6.72 6.96 -15.62
CA HIS A 466 7.90 6.50 -16.35
C HIS A 466 7.53 6.01 -17.75
N ILE A 467 8.35 6.35 -18.75
CA ILE A 467 8.27 5.70 -20.07
C ILE A 467 9.03 4.37 -19.95
N CYS A 468 8.35 3.26 -20.24
CA CYS A 468 8.89 1.92 -20.12
C CYS A 468 8.93 1.26 -21.50
N THR A 469 10.13 1.02 -22.03
CA THR A 469 10.35 0.28 -23.28
C THR A 469 10.17 -1.22 -23.01
N GLY A 470 9.25 -1.86 -23.73
CA GLY A 470 8.85 -3.26 -23.50
C GLY A 470 7.33 -3.49 -23.62
N PRO A 471 6.80 -4.61 -23.10
CA PRO A 471 7.55 -5.67 -22.44
C PRO A 471 8.27 -6.60 -23.43
N ILE A 472 9.40 -7.17 -23.00
CA ILE A 472 10.15 -8.21 -23.67
C ILE A 472 9.80 -9.55 -23.03
N ALA A 473 9.28 -10.49 -23.82
CA ALA A 473 9.05 -11.86 -23.35
C ALA A 473 10.33 -12.70 -23.48
N VAL A 474 10.70 -13.41 -22.42
CA VAL A 474 11.79 -14.40 -22.44
C VAL A 474 11.17 -15.78 -22.57
N ARG A 475 11.48 -16.52 -23.65
CA ARG A 475 10.90 -17.84 -23.91
C ARG A 475 11.13 -18.77 -22.73
N HIS A 476 10.10 -19.53 -22.38
CA HIS A 476 10.12 -20.55 -21.30
C HIS A 476 10.32 -20.02 -19.88
N ALA A 477 10.30 -18.70 -19.67
CA ALA A 477 10.25 -18.13 -18.33
C ALA A 477 8.89 -18.44 -17.68
N GLU A 478 8.92 -19.00 -16.47
CA GLU A 478 7.75 -19.42 -15.72
C GLU A 478 7.79 -18.85 -14.29
N PRO A 479 6.64 -18.69 -13.61
CA PRO A 479 6.60 -18.26 -12.22
C PRO A 479 7.56 -19.07 -11.32
N GLY A 480 8.39 -18.36 -10.56
CA GLY A 480 9.39 -18.94 -9.66
C GLY A 480 10.78 -19.16 -10.28
N ASP A 481 10.96 -18.93 -11.58
CA ASP A 481 12.28 -18.73 -12.17
C ASP A 481 12.89 -17.39 -11.75
N VAL A 482 14.15 -17.15 -12.10
CA VAL A 482 14.83 -15.85 -11.94
C VAL A 482 15.32 -15.37 -13.30
N LEU A 483 15.00 -14.12 -13.65
CA LEU A 483 15.57 -13.45 -14.80
C LEU A 483 16.77 -12.62 -14.35
N GLU A 484 17.95 -12.97 -14.85
CA GLU A 484 19.16 -12.16 -14.73
C GLU A 484 19.25 -11.21 -15.94
N VAL A 485 19.32 -9.92 -15.65
CA VAL A 485 19.50 -8.85 -16.63
C VAL A 485 20.90 -8.27 -16.44
N ARG A 486 21.84 -8.66 -17.30
CA ARG A 486 23.21 -8.15 -17.26
C ARG A 486 23.30 -6.88 -18.06
N ILE A 487 23.81 -5.81 -17.45
CA ILE A 487 23.98 -4.52 -18.09
C ILE A 487 25.41 -4.45 -18.65
N ILE A 488 25.55 -4.64 -19.96
CA ILE A 488 26.86 -4.70 -20.64
C ILE A 488 27.42 -3.29 -20.83
N ASP A 489 26.60 -2.37 -21.33
CA ASP A 489 27.00 -0.98 -21.56
C ASP A 489 25.80 -0.03 -21.47
N ILE A 490 26.08 1.27 -21.25
CA ILE A 490 25.09 2.33 -21.18
C ILE A 490 25.64 3.60 -21.84
N HIS A 491 24.84 4.21 -22.70
CA HIS A 491 25.18 5.43 -23.43
C HIS A 491 24.09 6.49 -23.30
N ALA A 492 24.50 7.75 -23.15
CA ALA A 492 23.57 8.87 -23.22
C ALA A 492 23.02 9.04 -24.63
N ARG A 493 21.69 9.20 -24.76
CA ARG A 493 21.04 9.49 -26.03
C ARG A 493 21.35 10.93 -26.42
N ARG A 494 22.08 11.09 -27.53
CA ARG A 494 22.55 12.41 -28.00
C ARG A 494 21.40 13.27 -28.50
N CYS A 495 21.50 14.57 -28.28
CA CYS A 495 20.60 15.56 -28.84
C CYS A 495 20.61 15.50 -30.37
N ALA A 496 19.43 15.36 -30.97
CA ALA A 496 19.27 15.34 -32.43
C ALA A 496 19.24 16.74 -33.06
N ASN A 497 19.04 17.79 -32.25
CA ASN A 497 19.04 19.16 -32.73
C ASN A 497 20.46 19.60 -33.14
N PRO A 498 20.68 20.01 -34.41
CA PRO A 498 21.99 20.40 -34.90
C PRO A 498 22.67 21.53 -34.11
N LYS A 499 21.90 22.37 -33.40
CA LYS A 499 22.44 23.44 -32.54
C LYS A 499 23.28 22.92 -31.38
N PHE A 500 23.02 21.69 -30.93
CA PHE A 500 23.68 21.09 -29.76
C PHE A 500 24.42 19.79 -30.13
N HIS A 501 24.92 19.71 -31.37
CA HIS A 501 25.58 18.53 -31.91
C HIS A 501 26.62 17.93 -30.93
N GLY A 502 26.51 16.62 -30.68
CA GLY A 502 27.43 15.86 -29.84
C GLY A 502 27.18 15.95 -28.32
N ARG A 503 26.15 16.69 -27.88
CA ARG A 503 25.78 16.83 -26.46
C ARG A 503 24.59 15.93 -26.12
N ALA A 504 24.46 15.56 -24.85
CA ALA A 504 23.25 14.98 -24.30
C ALA A 504 22.70 15.91 -23.20
N PHE A 505 21.39 15.87 -22.96
CA PHE A 505 20.74 16.71 -21.96
C PHE A 505 19.83 15.89 -21.07
N GLY A 506 19.62 16.39 -19.87
CA GLY A 506 18.66 15.84 -18.93
C GLY A 506 18.01 16.93 -18.10
N SER A 507 16.92 16.57 -17.45
CA SER A 507 16.17 17.42 -16.53
C SER A 507 16.41 16.97 -15.09
N ASN A 508 16.25 17.86 -14.14
CA ASN A 508 16.10 17.52 -12.74
C ASN A 508 14.98 18.39 -12.19
N ALA A 509 13.84 17.77 -11.92
CA ALA A 509 12.67 18.44 -11.39
C ALA A 509 12.65 18.30 -9.87
N ALA A 510 12.93 19.40 -9.17
CA ALA A 510 12.62 19.54 -7.76
C ALA A 510 11.10 19.71 -7.61
N ALA A 511 10.41 18.60 -7.37
CA ALA A 511 8.98 18.48 -7.64
C ALA A 511 8.13 18.37 -6.36
N TRP A 512 6.81 18.48 -6.51
CA TRP A 512 5.87 18.49 -5.38
C TRP A 512 5.82 17.20 -4.55
N TRP A 513 6.27 16.08 -5.13
CA TRP A 513 6.42 14.79 -4.45
C TRP A 513 7.78 14.61 -3.79
N GLY A 514 8.75 15.50 -4.04
CA GLY A 514 10.08 15.40 -3.45
C GLY A 514 10.05 15.60 -1.94
N PHE A 515 10.92 14.88 -1.22
CA PHE A 515 11.02 14.94 0.24
C PHE A 515 11.24 16.37 0.78
N HIS A 516 11.95 17.20 0.02
CA HIS A 516 12.26 18.59 0.35
C HIS A 516 11.06 19.58 0.25
N TYR A 517 9.96 19.23 -0.43
CA TYR A 517 9.00 20.20 -0.98
C TYR A 517 8.36 21.13 0.08
N ARG A 518 8.19 20.64 1.31
CA ARG A 518 7.60 21.38 2.43
C ARG A 518 8.63 22.11 3.31
N GLU A 519 9.91 21.93 3.03
CA GLU A 519 11.05 22.42 3.85
C GLU A 519 11.77 23.63 3.22
N LEU A 520 11.19 24.24 2.18
CA LEU A 520 11.78 25.39 1.50
C LEU A 520 11.90 26.60 2.44
N LEU A 521 12.99 27.37 2.31
CA LEU A 521 13.24 28.58 3.13
C LEU A 521 12.87 29.90 2.44
N THR A 522 12.93 29.97 1.12
CA THR A 522 12.71 31.20 0.34
C THR A 522 11.35 31.21 -0.36
N GLU A 523 10.77 32.40 -0.60
CA GLU A 523 9.52 32.56 -1.36
C GLU A 523 9.73 32.44 -2.89
N PRO A 524 8.68 32.04 -3.64
CA PRO A 524 7.39 31.55 -3.18
C PRO A 524 7.48 30.12 -2.60
N LYS A 525 6.70 29.83 -1.56
CA LYS A 525 6.49 28.49 -1.02
C LYS A 525 5.02 28.05 -1.10
N PRO A 526 4.74 26.79 -1.48
CA PRO A 526 5.66 25.85 -2.11
C PRO A 526 5.96 26.24 -3.57
N ARG A 527 6.95 25.60 -4.20
CA ARG A 527 7.24 25.77 -5.65
C ARG A 527 7.98 24.56 -6.19
N GLU A 528 7.92 24.38 -7.50
CA GLU A 528 8.69 23.39 -8.24
C GLU A 528 9.75 24.08 -9.11
N VAL A 529 10.89 23.44 -9.30
CA VAL A 529 12.03 23.99 -10.06
C VAL A 529 12.59 22.91 -10.98
N VAL A 530 12.61 23.19 -12.28
CA VAL A 530 13.26 22.35 -13.28
C VAL A 530 14.66 22.89 -13.53
N THR A 531 15.67 22.01 -13.46
CA THR A 531 17.07 22.33 -13.76
C THR A 531 17.53 21.48 -14.95
N ILE A 532 17.92 22.13 -16.04
CA ILE A 532 18.45 21.44 -17.21
C ILE A 532 19.96 21.24 -17.06
N TYR A 533 20.41 20.02 -17.30
CA TYR A 533 21.82 19.64 -17.29
C TYR A 533 22.28 19.25 -18.70
N GLU A 534 23.52 19.62 -19.02
CA GLU A 534 24.28 19.08 -20.12
C GLU A 534 25.17 17.94 -19.61
N ILE A 535 25.24 16.85 -20.36
CA ILE A 535 26.00 15.64 -20.04
C ILE A 535 27.08 15.43 -21.10
N ASP A 536 28.31 15.18 -20.65
CA ASP A 536 29.41 14.75 -21.51
C ASP A 536 29.06 13.37 -22.11
N ALA A 537 28.74 13.33 -23.42
CA ALA A 537 28.30 12.11 -24.10
C ALA A 537 29.41 11.04 -24.23
N GLU A 538 30.67 11.45 -24.08
CA GLU A 538 31.85 10.59 -23.97
C GLU A 538 32.75 11.15 -22.86
N PRO A 539 33.36 10.30 -22.01
CA PRO A 539 34.31 10.78 -21.01
C PRO A 539 35.57 11.36 -21.68
N PRO A 540 36.24 12.35 -21.06
CA PRO A 540 37.50 12.89 -21.57
C PRO A 540 38.56 11.79 -21.77
N VAL A 541 39.44 11.93 -22.77
CA VAL A 541 40.49 10.94 -23.11
C VAL A 541 41.35 10.52 -21.91
N ASP A 542 41.54 11.42 -20.94
CA ASP A 542 42.38 11.22 -19.75
C ASP A 542 41.58 10.91 -18.46
N SER A 543 40.27 10.65 -18.55
CA SER A 543 39.39 10.37 -17.42
C SER A 543 38.43 9.22 -17.72
N THR A 544 38.21 8.32 -16.76
CA THR A 544 37.17 7.28 -16.86
C THR A 544 35.77 7.81 -16.50
N THR A 545 35.67 9.03 -15.99
CA THR A 545 34.45 9.61 -15.44
C THR A 545 33.98 10.79 -16.30
N ALA A 546 32.77 10.68 -16.84
CA ALA A 546 32.06 11.77 -17.50
C ALA A 546 31.41 12.70 -16.45
N TYR A 547 31.14 13.96 -16.82
CA TYR A 547 30.55 14.95 -15.93
C TYR A 547 29.30 15.58 -16.53
N ALA A 548 28.40 16.03 -15.65
CA ALA A 548 27.26 16.85 -15.99
C ALA A 548 27.44 18.28 -15.43
N ARG A 549 26.87 19.26 -16.13
CA ARG A 549 26.92 20.68 -15.79
C ARG A 549 25.54 21.30 -15.97
N ALA A 550 25.12 22.13 -15.00
CA ALA A 550 23.84 22.81 -15.10
C ALA A 550 23.89 23.88 -16.20
N VAL A 551 22.88 23.92 -17.06
CA VAL A 551 22.74 24.90 -18.14
C VAL A 551 21.94 26.10 -17.65
N TYR A 552 20.76 25.83 -17.10
CA TYR A 552 19.85 26.81 -16.50
C TYR A 552 18.81 26.10 -15.64
N ASN A 553 18.09 26.86 -14.82
CA ASN A 553 16.86 26.39 -14.19
C ASN A 553 15.71 27.38 -14.40
N TYR A 554 14.48 26.90 -14.22
CA TYR A 554 13.30 27.74 -14.18
C TYR A 554 12.33 27.21 -13.13
N ARG A 555 11.50 28.10 -12.58
CA ARG A 555 10.39 27.70 -11.73
C ARG A 555 9.23 27.25 -12.61
N TRP A 556 8.60 26.13 -12.26
CA TRP A 556 7.37 25.72 -12.94
C TRP A 556 6.32 26.81 -12.80
N THR A 557 5.70 27.18 -13.93
CA THR A 557 4.51 28.02 -14.00
C THR A 557 3.37 27.17 -14.57
N PRO A 558 2.09 27.51 -14.33
CA PRO A 558 0.98 26.71 -14.85
C PRO A 558 1.08 26.50 -16.36
N GLN A 559 1.26 25.25 -16.78
CA GLN A 559 1.38 24.88 -18.19
C GLN A 559 0.03 24.45 -18.72
N ARG A 560 -0.32 24.85 -19.95
CA ARG A 560 -1.52 24.38 -20.63
C ARG A 560 -1.12 23.33 -21.65
N ASP A 561 -1.63 22.11 -21.51
CA ASP A 561 -1.39 21.06 -22.47
C ASP A 561 -2.10 21.33 -23.82
N PRO A 562 -1.75 20.60 -24.89
CA PRO A 562 -2.40 20.78 -26.20
C PRO A 562 -3.91 20.50 -26.21
N PHE A 563 -4.46 19.73 -25.26
CA PHE A 563 -5.90 19.50 -25.11
C PHE A 563 -6.60 20.60 -24.30
N GLY A 564 -5.85 21.57 -23.77
CA GLY A 564 -6.35 22.73 -23.05
C GLY A 564 -6.42 22.54 -21.53
N VAL A 565 -5.99 21.41 -20.98
CA VAL A 565 -5.91 21.18 -19.53
C VAL A 565 -4.77 22.02 -18.95
N VAL A 566 -5.00 22.64 -17.80
CA VAL A 566 -3.97 23.44 -17.11
C VAL A 566 -3.39 22.61 -15.97
N HIS A 567 -2.06 22.59 -15.89
CA HIS A 567 -1.25 21.86 -14.93
C HIS A 567 -0.51 22.88 -14.03
N PRO A 568 -1.09 23.28 -12.88
CA PRO A 568 -0.47 24.26 -11.97
C PRO A 568 0.82 23.76 -11.34
N THR A 569 0.95 22.43 -11.24
CA THR A 569 2.12 21.69 -10.77
C THR A 569 2.49 20.62 -11.81
N ILE A 570 3.63 19.95 -11.65
CA ILE A 570 4.02 18.80 -12.46
C ILE A 570 3.15 17.59 -12.06
N ASP A 571 1.89 17.56 -12.51
CA ASP A 571 0.89 16.58 -12.08
C ASP A 571 0.49 15.56 -13.16
N TYR A 572 1.02 15.72 -14.37
CA TYR A 572 0.84 14.81 -15.49
C TYR A 572 2.12 14.77 -16.33
N PRO A 573 2.67 13.58 -16.65
CA PRO A 573 3.99 13.47 -17.27
C PRO A 573 3.96 13.87 -18.75
N GLY A 574 5.08 14.42 -19.23
CA GLY A 574 5.31 14.73 -20.64
C GLY A 574 4.45 15.87 -21.19
N VAL A 575 4.00 16.80 -20.34
CA VAL A 575 3.35 18.05 -20.77
C VAL A 575 4.43 18.94 -21.41
N PRO A 576 4.24 19.42 -22.65
CA PRO A 576 5.19 20.33 -23.28
C PRO A 576 5.21 21.67 -22.56
N VAL A 577 6.39 22.08 -22.10
CA VAL A 577 6.58 23.38 -21.44
C VAL A 577 6.62 24.50 -22.47
N ASP A 578 5.81 25.53 -22.27
CA ASP A 578 5.89 26.77 -23.04
C ASP A 578 6.98 27.67 -22.43
N HIS A 579 8.17 27.66 -23.04
CA HIS A 579 9.32 28.46 -22.58
C HIS A 579 9.06 29.97 -22.57
N SER A 580 8.02 30.48 -23.24
CA SER A 580 7.62 31.90 -23.13
C SER A 580 6.95 32.24 -21.79
N THR A 581 6.51 31.23 -21.04
CA THR A 581 5.78 31.38 -19.76
C THR A 581 6.66 31.20 -18.53
N VAL A 582 7.92 30.80 -18.71
CA VAL A 582 8.88 30.59 -17.63
C VAL A 582 10.02 31.61 -17.72
N VAL A 583 10.77 31.76 -16.64
CA VAL A 583 11.95 32.63 -16.61
C VAL A 583 13.16 31.75 -16.37
N GLU A 584 13.99 31.61 -17.40
CA GLU A 584 15.25 30.87 -17.32
C GLU A 584 16.28 31.68 -16.52
N ASN A 585 16.86 31.02 -15.53
CA ASN A 585 17.97 31.53 -14.75
C ASN A 585 19.20 30.69 -15.09
N HIS A 586 20.06 31.28 -15.92
CA HIS A 586 21.35 30.72 -16.31
C HIS A 586 22.38 30.90 -15.20
N ASP A 587 23.61 30.47 -15.44
CA ASP A 587 24.72 30.83 -14.56
C ASP A 587 24.53 30.26 -13.12
N ILE A 588 23.82 29.14 -13.04
CA ILE A 588 23.55 28.37 -11.82
C ILE A 588 24.60 27.30 -11.59
N LEU A 589 24.77 26.88 -10.34
CA LEU A 589 25.75 25.86 -9.95
C LEU A 589 27.14 26.10 -10.60
N LYS A 590 27.56 27.37 -10.71
CA LYS A 590 28.84 27.74 -11.35
C LYS A 590 29.98 26.99 -10.67
N ASN A 591 30.86 26.43 -11.50
CA ASN A 591 32.03 25.67 -11.07
C ASN A 591 31.69 24.39 -10.29
N VAL A 592 30.46 23.88 -10.40
CA VAL A 592 30.08 22.54 -9.93
C VAL A 592 30.07 21.60 -11.12
N THR A 593 30.76 20.47 -10.97
CA THR A 593 30.71 19.35 -11.93
C THR A 593 30.17 18.14 -11.20
N ILE A 594 29.15 17.51 -11.79
CA ILE A 594 28.48 16.35 -11.19
C ILE A 594 29.05 15.10 -11.86
N PRO A 595 29.62 14.15 -11.10
CA PRO A 595 30.02 12.87 -11.68
C PRO A 595 28.82 12.14 -12.27
N VAL A 596 28.94 11.71 -13.52
CA VAL A 596 27.89 10.94 -14.21
C VAL A 596 27.93 9.50 -13.71
N ARG A 597 26.75 8.96 -13.44
CA ARG A 597 26.49 7.60 -12.96
C ARG A 597 25.30 7.05 -13.76
N PRO A 598 25.48 6.68 -15.04
CA PRO A 598 24.36 6.28 -15.88
C PRO A 598 23.72 5.01 -15.34
N HIS A 599 22.41 5.01 -15.16
CA HIS A 599 21.64 3.86 -14.68
C HIS A 599 20.19 3.96 -15.15
N PHE A 600 19.46 2.86 -14.99
CA PHE A 600 18.01 2.82 -15.21
C PHE A 600 17.31 2.77 -13.85
N GLY A 601 16.47 3.77 -13.57
CA GLY A 601 15.59 3.80 -12.40
C GLY A 601 14.59 2.64 -12.48
N VAL A 602 13.99 2.43 -13.65
CA VAL A 602 13.08 1.31 -13.92
C VAL A 602 13.78 0.12 -14.57
N ILE A 603 13.79 -0.99 -13.85
CA ILE A 603 14.04 -2.33 -14.38
C ILE A 603 13.05 -3.32 -13.75
N ALA A 604 12.13 -3.86 -14.55
CA ALA A 604 10.98 -4.57 -14.01
C ALA A 604 10.55 -5.77 -14.85
N VAL A 605 10.26 -6.90 -14.20
CA VAL A 605 9.40 -7.94 -14.77
C VAL A 605 7.95 -7.60 -14.45
N ALA A 606 6.99 -8.10 -15.24
CA ALA A 606 5.59 -7.80 -14.98
C ALA A 606 5.14 -8.41 -13.64
N PRO A 607 4.44 -7.63 -12.80
CA PRO A 607 3.86 -8.12 -11.55
C PRO A 607 2.76 -9.18 -11.82
N GLN A 608 2.56 -10.07 -10.86
CA GLN A 608 1.52 -11.11 -10.91
C GLN A 608 0.11 -10.57 -10.75
N GLN A 609 -0.02 -9.39 -10.14
CA GLN A 609 -1.30 -8.80 -9.80
C GLN A 609 -2.04 -8.30 -11.03
N ASP A 610 -3.35 -8.57 -11.05
CA ASP A 610 -4.23 -8.14 -12.13
C ASP A 610 -4.33 -6.62 -12.23
N GLY A 611 -4.58 -6.15 -13.46
CA GLY A 611 -4.80 -4.74 -13.76
C GLY A 611 -3.54 -3.99 -14.19
N LEU A 612 -3.59 -2.67 -14.02
CA LEU A 612 -2.48 -1.76 -14.30
C LEU A 612 -1.83 -1.39 -12.97
N ILE A 613 -0.53 -1.58 -12.87
CA ILE A 613 0.26 -1.29 -11.67
C ILE A 613 1.07 -0.02 -11.91
N ASP A 614 0.88 1.00 -11.08
CA ASP A 614 1.62 2.26 -11.08
C ASP A 614 3.14 2.01 -11.19
N SER A 615 3.81 2.68 -12.14
CA SER A 615 5.23 2.50 -12.38
C SER A 615 6.14 3.12 -11.30
N ILE A 616 5.58 3.94 -10.39
CA ILE A 616 6.35 4.67 -9.38
C ILE A 616 6.82 3.76 -8.24
N PRO A 617 5.97 3.04 -7.48
CA PRO A 617 6.47 2.33 -6.31
C PRO A 617 7.26 1.07 -6.70
N PRO A 618 8.53 0.90 -6.28
CA PRO A 618 9.23 -0.36 -6.47
C PRO A 618 8.66 -1.47 -5.58
N SER A 619 8.92 -2.72 -5.97
CA SER A 619 8.58 -3.88 -5.16
C SER A 619 9.40 -5.12 -5.56
N ALA A 620 8.90 -6.31 -5.20
CA ALA A 620 9.56 -7.59 -5.47
C ALA A 620 9.87 -7.83 -6.96
N PHE A 621 9.06 -7.28 -7.87
CA PHE A 621 9.21 -7.42 -9.32
C PHE A 621 10.28 -6.47 -9.92
N GLY A 622 10.98 -5.69 -9.10
CA GLY A 622 11.81 -4.58 -9.54
C GLY A 622 11.00 -3.28 -9.53
N GLY A 623 10.89 -2.62 -10.68
CA GLY A 623 10.19 -1.33 -10.80
C GLY A 623 11.17 -0.17 -10.67
N ASN A 624 10.71 0.94 -10.09
CA ASN A 624 11.50 2.16 -9.85
C ASN A 624 12.48 2.00 -8.69
N LEU A 625 13.59 1.32 -8.93
CA LEU A 625 14.57 1.04 -7.89
C LEU A 625 15.33 2.29 -7.46
N ASP A 626 15.60 3.18 -8.42
CA ASP A 626 16.37 4.42 -8.26
C ASP A 626 17.66 4.19 -7.48
N ASN A 627 18.35 3.11 -7.84
CA ASN A 627 19.68 2.81 -7.33
C ASN A 627 20.69 3.08 -8.42
N TRP A 628 21.53 4.10 -8.22
CA TRP A 628 22.55 4.50 -9.19
C TRP A 628 23.57 3.40 -9.52
N ARG A 629 23.60 2.32 -8.73
CA ARG A 629 24.43 1.13 -8.93
C ARG A 629 23.85 0.14 -9.96
N VAL A 630 22.60 0.33 -10.42
CA VAL A 630 21.99 -0.41 -11.55
C VAL A 630 22.58 0.10 -12.86
N ALA A 631 23.88 -0.08 -13.00
CA ALA A 631 24.72 0.56 -14.00
C ALA A 631 25.50 -0.48 -14.81
N ARG A 632 26.30 0.01 -15.76
CA ARG A 632 27.23 -0.80 -16.55
C ARG A 632 28.04 -1.78 -15.68
N GLY A 633 28.06 -3.04 -16.07
CA GLY A 633 28.77 -4.13 -15.39
C GLY A 633 27.98 -4.78 -14.25
N ALA A 634 26.80 -4.25 -13.88
CA ALA A 634 25.93 -4.86 -12.89
C ALA A 634 25.00 -5.91 -13.53
N SER A 635 24.63 -6.91 -12.75
CA SER A 635 23.57 -7.87 -13.07
C SER A 635 22.41 -7.68 -12.10
N VAL A 636 21.19 -7.57 -12.63
CA VAL A 636 19.97 -7.45 -11.84
C VAL A 636 19.20 -8.75 -11.92
N TYR A 637 19.00 -9.40 -10.78
CA TYR A 637 18.21 -10.62 -10.66
C TYR A 637 16.80 -10.26 -10.21
N LEU A 638 15.82 -10.68 -11.01
CA LEU A 638 14.41 -10.40 -10.80
C LEU A 638 13.61 -11.72 -10.68
N PRO A 639 12.79 -11.90 -9.63
CA PRO A 639 11.95 -13.09 -9.51
C PRO A 639 10.85 -13.06 -10.58
N VAL A 640 10.78 -14.09 -11.41
CA VAL A 640 9.78 -14.20 -12.48
C VAL A 640 8.42 -14.48 -11.83
N GLY A 641 7.50 -13.53 -11.99
CA GLY A 641 6.15 -13.63 -11.48
C GLY A 641 5.17 -14.29 -12.46
N VAL A 642 5.34 -14.05 -13.76
CA VAL A 642 4.37 -14.44 -14.80
C VAL A 642 5.06 -15.13 -15.98
N PRO A 643 4.34 -15.94 -16.77
CA PRO A 643 4.90 -16.55 -17.98
C PRO A 643 5.54 -15.50 -18.90
N GLY A 644 6.74 -15.81 -19.38
CA GLY A 644 7.51 -14.92 -20.24
C GLY A 644 8.25 -13.78 -19.53
N ALA A 645 8.09 -13.62 -18.21
CA ALA A 645 8.63 -12.54 -17.37
C ALA A 645 8.16 -11.11 -17.73
N LEU A 646 8.06 -10.77 -19.01
CA LEU A 646 7.61 -9.48 -19.53
C LEU A 646 8.44 -8.30 -19.02
N LEU A 647 9.75 -8.34 -19.30
CA LEU A 647 10.72 -7.33 -18.88
C LEU A 647 10.46 -5.97 -19.53
N SER A 648 10.44 -4.89 -18.76
CA SER A 648 10.44 -3.51 -19.23
C SER A 648 11.58 -2.71 -18.58
N ILE A 649 12.19 -1.82 -19.36
CA ILE A 649 13.27 -0.92 -18.94
C ILE A 649 12.83 0.52 -19.17
N GLY A 650 13.11 1.42 -18.25
CA GLY A 650 12.70 2.82 -18.34
C GLY A 650 13.42 3.71 -17.35
N ASP A 651 12.89 4.92 -17.20
CA ASP A 651 13.37 5.93 -16.26
C ASP A 651 14.90 6.11 -16.25
N PRO A 652 15.48 6.46 -17.42
CA PRO A 652 16.93 6.51 -17.57
C PRO A 652 17.52 7.77 -16.89
N HIS A 653 18.57 7.57 -16.10
CA HIS A 653 19.20 8.61 -15.28
C HIS A 653 20.67 8.79 -15.63
N ALA A 654 21.09 10.02 -15.92
CA ALA A 654 22.50 10.33 -16.10
C ALA A 654 23.28 10.32 -14.77
N SER A 655 22.66 10.75 -13.67
CA SER A 655 23.25 10.65 -12.34
C SER A 655 22.21 10.86 -11.26
N GLN A 656 22.45 10.26 -10.09
CA GLN A 656 21.60 10.38 -8.90
C GLN A 656 22.45 10.27 -7.64
N GLY A 657 21.96 10.86 -6.54
CA GLY A 657 22.46 10.62 -5.19
C GLY A 657 21.60 9.58 -4.47
N ASP A 658 22.22 8.86 -3.51
CA ASP A 658 21.51 8.00 -2.56
C ASP A 658 20.50 8.87 -1.77
N SER A 659 19.20 8.72 -2.08
CA SER A 659 17.97 9.39 -1.55
C SER A 659 17.05 9.96 -2.62
N GLU A 660 17.56 10.36 -3.77
CA GLU A 660 16.78 11.06 -4.81
C GLU A 660 15.94 12.24 -4.27
N LEU A 661 16.53 12.98 -3.32
CA LEU A 661 15.82 13.84 -2.37
C LEU A 661 14.77 14.80 -2.97
N CYS A 662 15.02 15.35 -4.15
CA CYS A 662 14.15 16.36 -4.74
C CYS A 662 12.96 15.78 -5.52
N GLY A 663 12.88 14.46 -5.65
CA GLY A 663 11.83 13.74 -6.37
C GLY A 663 12.28 13.11 -7.67
N THR A 664 13.43 13.52 -8.21
CA THR A 664 13.97 13.03 -9.49
C THR A 664 15.50 13.05 -9.48
N ALA A 665 16.10 12.25 -10.34
CA ALA A 665 17.52 12.27 -10.68
C ALA A 665 17.87 13.37 -11.72
N ILE A 666 19.05 13.28 -12.35
CA ILE A 666 19.24 13.89 -13.68
C ILE A 666 18.62 12.95 -14.71
N GLU A 667 17.35 13.17 -14.95
CA GLU A 667 16.46 12.52 -15.90
C GLU A 667 16.96 12.68 -17.33
N CYS A 668 17.53 11.64 -17.92
CA CYS A 668 18.26 11.74 -19.18
C CYS A 668 18.08 10.47 -20.01
N SER A 669 17.59 10.60 -21.24
CA SER A 669 17.42 9.45 -22.15
C SER A 669 18.73 8.68 -22.34
N LEU A 670 18.69 7.35 -22.18
CA LEU A 670 19.85 6.45 -22.31
C LEU A 670 19.53 5.32 -23.30
N THR A 671 20.58 4.69 -23.83
CA THR A 671 20.52 3.43 -24.56
C THR A 671 21.41 2.43 -23.83
N GLY A 672 20.88 1.27 -23.49
CA GLY A 672 21.62 0.21 -22.78
C GLY A 672 21.75 -1.05 -23.61
N ASP A 673 22.87 -1.74 -23.46
CA ASP A 673 23.09 -3.07 -24.00
C ASP A 673 22.96 -4.11 -22.89
N PHE A 674 22.12 -5.11 -23.10
CA PHE A 674 21.79 -6.10 -22.08
C PHE A 674 22.00 -7.53 -22.58
N GLU A 675 22.39 -8.45 -21.71
CA GLU A 675 22.24 -9.90 -21.89
C GLU A 675 21.14 -10.39 -20.95
N LEU A 676 20.20 -11.18 -21.46
CA LEU A 676 19.06 -11.69 -20.69
C LEU A 676 19.21 -13.19 -20.45
N VAL A 677 19.42 -13.60 -19.20
CA VAL A 677 19.66 -15.00 -18.83
C VAL A 677 18.55 -15.50 -17.92
N LEU A 678 17.88 -16.58 -18.32
CA LEU A 678 16.83 -17.23 -17.54
C LEU A 678 17.43 -18.35 -16.68
N HIS A 679 17.24 -18.25 -15.37
CA HIS A 679 17.61 -19.29 -14.41
C HIS A 679 16.36 -20.05 -13.96
N LYS A 680 16.28 -21.33 -14.31
CA LYS A 680 15.11 -22.16 -13.99
C LYS A 680 15.07 -22.49 -12.51
N LYS A 681 13.89 -22.46 -11.88
CA LYS A 681 13.69 -22.75 -10.44
C LYS A 681 14.42 -24.02 -9.98
N LYS A 682 14.41 -25.07 -10.80
CA LYS A 682 15.01 -26.38 -10.51
C LYS A 682 16.55 -26.38 -10.47
N SER A 683 17.21 -25.37 -11.05
CA SER A 683 18.67 -25.24 -11.08
C SER A 683 19.21 -24.22 -10.08
N LEU A 684 18.37 -23.67 -9.21
CA LEU A 684 18.74 -22.56 -8.33
C LEU A 684 19.44 -22.97 -7.04
N THR A 685 19.43 -24.24 -6.63
CA THR A 685 19.71 -24.68 -5.25
C THR A 685 20.98 -24.12 -4.59
N ASP A 686 22.05 -23.88 -5.35
CA ASP A 686 23.33 -23.37 -4.83
C ASP A 686 23.65 -21.93 -5.29
N GLN A 687 22.70 -21.25 -5.92
CA GLN A 687 22.87 -19.88 -6.40
C GLN A 687 22.59 -18.86 -5.29
N PRO A 688 23.29 -17.72 -5.28
CA PRO A 688 23.07 -16.65 -4.28
C PRO A 688 21.66 -16.01 -4.35
N PHE A 689 20.94 -16.27 -5.44
CA PHE A 689 19.56 -15.84 -5.68
C PHE A 689 18.57 -17.01 -5.65
N ALA A 690 18.87 -18.11 -4.95
CA ALA A 690 17.99 -19.27 -4.90
C ALA A 690 16.62 -19.01 -4.25
N ASP A 691 16.63 -18.20 -3.19
CA ASP A 691 15.45 -17.81 -2.39
C ASP A 691 15.14 -16.32 -2.62
N LEU A 692 15.16 -15.91 -3.89
CA LEU A 692 14.98 -14.52 -4.29
C LEU A 692 13.49 -14.13 -4.29
N THR A 693 13.13 -13.17 -3.46
CA THR A 693 11.77 -12.56 -3.42
C THR A 693 11.80 -11.04 -3.56
N TYR A 694 12.94 -10.51 -4.00
CA TYR A 694 13.24 -9.09 -4.10
C TYR A 694 14.29 -8.88 -5.21
N PRO A 695 14.44 -7.66 -5.74
CA PRO A 695 15.51 -7.37 -6.70
C PRO A 695 16.89 -7.43 -6.01
N LEU A 696 17.77 -8.29 -6.54
CA LEU A 696 19.17 -8.38 -6.12
C LEU A 696 20.05 -7.81 -7.23
N VAL A 697 20.98 -6.94 -6.87
CA VAL A 697 21.99 -6.42 -7.79
C VAL A 697 23.35 -7.02 -7.42
N GLU A 698 24.08 -7.48 -8.41
CA GLU A 698 25.44 -8.00 -8.28
C GLU A 698 26.38 -7.20 -9.17
N THR A 699 27.50 -6.76 -8.61
CA THR A 699 28.62 -6.18 -9.36
C THR A 699 29.81 -7.14 -9.31
N ALA A 700 30.93 -6.77 -9.93
CA ALA A 700 32.17 -7.55 -9.82
C ALA A 700 32.54 -7.83 -8.35
N ASP A 701 32.34 -6.85 -7.46
CA ASP A 701 32.89 -6.85 -6.10
C ASP A 701 31.83 -6.87 -4.99
N GLU A 702 30.55 -6.65 -5.30
CA GLU A 702 29.51 -6.40 -4.31
C GLU A 702 28.19 -7.11 -4.62
N TRP A 703 27.45 -7.45 -3.56
CA TRP A 703 26.02 -7.74 -3.59
C TRP A 703 25.27 -6.55 -3.01
N VAL A 704 24.23 -6.10 -3.69
CA VAL A 704 23.39 -4.98 -3.27
C VAL A 704 21.94 -5.45 -3.16
N LEU A 705 21.45 -5.51 -1.93
CA LEU A 705 20.10 -5.99 -1.61
C LEU A 705 19.18 -4.79 -1.36
N HIS A 706 17.93 -4.86 -1.83
CA HIS A 706 16.98 -3.75 -1.72
C HIS A 706 15.89 -4.08 -0.69
N GLY A 707 15.83 -3.32 0.39
CA GLY A 707 14.72 -3.25 1.32
C GLY A 707 13.77 -2.11 0.98
N PHE A 708 12.47 -2.31 1.18
CA PHE A 708 11.44 -1.30 0.94
C PHE A 708 10.55 -1.13 2.18
N SER A 709 9.85 0.01 2.30
CA SER A 709 8.87 0.20 3.39
C SER A 709 7.90 -0.98 3.50
N HIS A 710 7.46 -1.49 2.36
CA HIS A 710 6.61 -2.67 2.23
C HIS A 710 7.24 -3.63 1.21
N PRO A 711 7.79 -4.79 1.64
CA PRO A 711 8.42 -5.76 0.76
C PRO A 711 7.54 -6.15 -0.43
N ASN A 712 6.23 -6.32 -0.20
CA ASN A 712 5.24 -6.57 -1.24
C ASN A 712 3.96 -5.77 -0.97
N TYR A 713 4.03 -4.46 -1.18
CA TYR A 713 2.92 -3.52 -0.92
C TYR A 713 1.60 -3.93 -1.62
N LEU A 714 1.68 -4.55 -2.81
CA LEU A 714 0.52 -5.02 -3.56
C LEU A 714 -0.24 -6.13 -2.80
N THR A 715 0.47 -7.07 -2.18
CA THR A 715 -0.15 -8.10 -1.35
C THR A 715 -0.55 -7.56 0.02
N GLU A 716 0.29 -6.73 0.65
CA GLU A 716 0.07 -6.20 1.99
C GLU A 716 -1.15 -5.27 2.08
N PHE A 717 -1.40 -4.48 1.04
CA PHE A 717 -2.50 -3.51 0.99
C PHE A 717 -3.63 -3.90 0.04
N GLY A 718 -3.44 -4.89 -0.81
CA GLY A 718 -4.49 -5.42 -1.69
C GLY A 718 -5.02 -4.39 -2.69
N THR A 719 -6.34 -4.32 -2.84
CA THR A 719 -7.05 -3.45 -3.79
C THR A 719 -6.74 -1.96 -3.65
N ASN A 720 -6.37 -1.50 -2.46
CA ASN A 720 -6.00 -0.09 -2.21
C ASN A 720 -4.48 0.15 -2.22
N ALA A 721 -3.67 -0.84 -2.62
CA ALA A 721 -2.22 -0.78 -2.51
C ALA A 721 -1.57 0.43 -3.19
N GLN A 722 -2.04 0.76 -4.40
CA GLN A 722 -1.52 1.88 -5.19
C GLN A 722 -1.91 3.27 -4.64
N SER A 723 -2.71 3.33 -3.58
CA SER A 723 -3.07 4.54 -2.83
C SER A 723 -2.42 4.58 -1.45
N GLU A 724 -2.45 3.44 -0.75
CA GLU A 724 -1.97 3.29 0.63
C GLU A 724 -0.46 3.39 0.73
N VAL A 725 0.27 2.90 -0.28
CA VAL A 725 1.74 2.89 -0.28
C VAL A 725 2.34 4.28 -0.09
N TYR A 726 1.72 5.32 -0.67
CA TYR A 726 2.16 6.71 -0.56
C TYR A 726 1.86 7.36 0.80
N GLN A 727 1.02 6.73 1.63
CA GLN A 727 0.64 7.23 2.95
C GLN A 727 1.42 6.54 4.07
N LYS A 728 1.97 5.35 3.78
CA LYS A 728 2.61 4.47 4.76
C LYS A 728 4.12 4.32 4.57
N SER A 729 4.69 5.08 3.63
CA SER A 729 6.13 5.18 3.37
C SER A 729 6.94 5.52 4.62
N THR A 730 8.01 4.76 4.89
CA THR A 730 8.95 5.05 5.97
C THR A 730 10.30 4.37 5.79
N LEU A 731 11.38 5.07 6.15
CA LEU A 731 12.73 4.54 6.18
C LEU A 731 12.93 3.49 7.27
N ASP A 732 12.19 3.56 8.38
CA ASP A 732 12.32 2.60 9.49
C ASP A 732 11.88 1.19 9.06
N GLN A 733 10.81 1.10 8.27
CA GLN A 733 10.36 -0.18 7.73
C GLN A 733 11.26 -0.64 6.59
N ALA A 734 11.73 0.28 5.73
CA ALA A 734 12.68 -0.05 4.67
C ALA A 734 14.01 -0.61 5.22
N MET A 735 14.54 0.00 6.27
CA MET A 735 15.72 -0.48 6.99
C MET A 735 15.47 -1.85 7.63
N ARG A 736 14.28 -2.06 8.20
CA ARG A 736 13.91 -3.38 8.77
C ARG A 736 13.84 -4.46 7.69
N ASP A 737 13.27 -4.16 6.54
CA ASP A 737 13.23 -5.08 5.40
C ASP A 737 14.62 -5.36 4.85
N ALA A 738 15.46 -4.33 4.68
CA ALA A 738 16.86 -4.49 4.27
C ALA A 738 17.64 -5.39 5.25
N PHE A 739 17.44 -5.20 6.56
CA PHE A 739 17.98 -6.08 7.60
C PHE A 739 17.50 -7.54 7.42
N ILE A 740 16.19 -7.75 7.28
CA ILE A 740 15.60 -9.09 7.13
C ILE A 740 16.19 -9.81 5.91
N LYS A 741 16.26 -9.12 4.77
CA LYS A 741 16.80 -9.66 3.52
C LYS A 741 18.28 -9.97 3.62
N THR A 742 19.06 -9.06 4.22
CA THR A 742 20.51 -9.24 4.46
C THR A 742 20.78 -10.41 5.38
N ARG A 743 20.05 -10.50 6.50
CA ARG A 743 20.13 -11.64 7.42
C ARG A 743 19.82 -12.94 6.69
N ARG A 744 18.70 -12.99 5.96
CA ARG A 744 18.27 -14.18 5.22
C ARG A 744 19.32 -14.59 4.20
N PHE A 745 19.87 -13.64 3.43
CA PHE A 745 20.92 -13.88 2.44
C PHE A 745 22.19 -14.45 3.07
N LEU A 746 22.70 -13.82 4.14
CA LEU A 746 23.90 -14.31 4.83
C LEU A 746 23.72 -15.71 5.42
N MET A 747 22.54 -16.00 5.97
CA MET A 747 22.24 -17.32 6.52
C MET A 747 22.08 -18.38 5.43
N SER A 748 21.28 -18.10 4.40
CA SER A 748 20.96 -19.10 3.37
C SER A 748 22.08 -19.30 2.36
N THR A 749 22.79 -18.24 1.99
CA THR A 749 23.79 -18.25 0.91
C THR A 749 25.21 -18.40 1.43
N LYS A 750 25.51 -17.85 2.62
CA LYS A 750 26.85 -17.89 3.21
C LYS A 750 26.96 -18.84 4.40
N GLY A 751 25.86 -19.51 4.76
CA GLY A 751 25.83 -20.54 5.80
C GLY A 751 26.11 -20.02 7.21
N LEU A 752 25.96 -18.71 7.44
CA LEU A 752 26.15 -18.11 8.76
C LEU A 752 24.97 -18.42 9.67
N SER A 753 25.21 -18.58 10.97
CA SER A 753 24.14 -18.53 11.96
C SER A 753 23.51 -17.13 12.03
N GLU A 754 22.33 -17.00 12.65
CA GLU A 754 21.67 -15.69 12.82
C GLU A 754 22.55 -14.71 13.62
N ASP A 755 23.19 -15.19 14.70
CA ASP A 755 24.07 -14.36 15.54
C ASP A 755 25.32 -13.89 14.78
N GLU A 756 25.93 -14.76 13.97
CA GLU A 756 27.06 -14.40 13.11
C GLU A 756 26.65 -13.41 12.02
N ALA A 757 25.50 -13.62 11.37
CA ALA A 757 24.97 -12.72 10.36
C ALA A 757 24.72 -11.32 10.93
N ILE A 758 24.09 -11.24 12.12
CA ILE A 758 23.85 -9.96 12.83
C ILE A 758 25.17 -9.28 13.17
N SER A 759 26.15 -10.04 13.70
CA SER A 759 27.45 -9.47 14.03
C SER A 759 28.17 -8.94 12.79
N LEU A 760 28.20 -9.70 11.70
CA LEU A 760 28.88 -9.33 10.46
C LEU A 760 28.24 -8.09 9.83
N MET A 761 26.91 -8.10 9.67
CA MET A 761 26.22 -6.97 9.03
C MET A 761 26.32 -5.67 9.84
N SER A 762 26.54 -5.76 11.15
CA SER A 762 26.70 -4.58 12.00
C SER A 762 28.07 -3.90 11.87
N VAL A 763 29.09 -4.60 11.34
CA VAL A 763 30.48 -4.10 11.32
C VAL A 763 31.09 -4.03 9.92
N ALA A 764 30.47 -4.66 8.92
CA ALA A 764 31.04 -4.80 7.58
C ALA A 764 30.02 -4.77 6.42
N VAL A 765 28.72 -4.54 6.71
CA VAL A 765 27.70 -4.28 5.68
C VAL A 765 27.23 -2.85 5.81
N ASP A 766 27.26 -2.11 4.70
CA ASP A 766 26.83 -0.72 4.68
C ASP A 766 25.35 -0.64 4.26
N PHE A 767 24.54 0.05 5.05
CA PHE A 767 23.13 0.33 4.73
C PHE A 767 23.00 1.80 4.30
N GLY A 768 22.44 2.03 3.12
CA GLY A 768 22.25 3.36 2.54
C GLY A 768 20.80 3.60 2.11
N VAL A 769 20.37 4.86 2.12
CA VAL A 769 19.06 5.23 1.59
C VAL A 769 19.11 5.19 0.06
N THR A 770 18.22 4.44 -0.56
CA THR A 770 18.13 4.36 -2.03
C THR A 770 17.35 5.56 -2.56
N GLN A 771 16.08 5.67 -2.16
CA GLN A 771 15.19 6.79 -2.46
C GLN A 771 14.17 7.01 -1.34
N VAL A 772 13.57 8.21 -1.30
CA VAL A 772 12.48 8.60 -0.37
C VAL A 772 11.33 9.31 -1.07
N VAL A 773 11.07 8.99 -2.35
CA VAL A 773 10.18 9.80 -3.21
C VAL A 773 9.12 9.00 -3.98
N ASP A 774 9.16 7.66 -3.92
CA ASP A 774 8.35 6.79 -4.79
C ASP A 774 7.23 6.05 -4.08
N GLY A 775 6.79 6.56 -2.93
CA GLY A 775 5.77 5.91 -2.10
C GLY A 775 6.29 4.67 -1.37
N ASN A 776 6.93 3.71 -2.05
CA ASN A 776 7.59 2.60 -1.37
C ASN A 776 9.08 2.92 -1.20
N TRP A 777 9.46 3.60 -0.11
CA TRP A 777 10.83 4.08 0.08
C TRP A 777 11.84 2.96 0.21
N GLY A 778 13.06 3.20 -0.25
CA GLY A 778 14.10 2.17 -0.39
C GLY A 778 15.31 2.38 0.52
N VAL A 779 15.83 1.29 1.08
CA VAL A 779 17.14 1.20 1.73
C VAL A 779 17.89 0.03 1.11
N HIS A 780 19.14 0.23 0.71
CA HIS A 780 19.99 -0.83 0.17
C HIS A 780 21.05 -1.27 1.17
N ALA A 781 21.40 -2.56 1.15
CA ALA A 781 22.50 -3.13 1.91
C ALA A 781 23.61 -3.58 0.95
N ILE A 782 24.85 -3.15 1.20
CA ILE A 782 26.03 -3.44 0.37
C ILE A 782 26.92 -4.45 1.08
N ILE A 783 27.08 -5.63 0.49
CA ILE A 783 27.92 -6.71 1.00
C ILE A 783 29.08 -6.92 0.03
N ARG A 784 30.30 -6.59 0.47
CA ARG A 784 31.51 -6.81 -0.35
C ARG A 784 31.84 -8.29 -0.43
N LYS A 785 32.05 -8.81 -1.65
CA LYS A 785 32.42 -10.21 -1.90
C LYS A 785 33.74 -10.59 -1.22
N ALA A 786 34.69 -9.66 -1.15
CA ALA A 786 36.00 -9.84 -0.51
C ALA A 786 35.94 -10.16 1.00
N LEU A 787 34.78 -10.00 1.65
CA LEU A 787 34.59 -10.43 3.05
C LEU A 787 34.62 -11.96 3.20
N PHE A 788 34.37 -12.70 2.13
CA PHE A 788 34.35 -14.16 2.12
C PHE A 788 35.61 -14.68 1.41
N THR A 789 36.53 -15.25 2.17
CA THR A 789 37.90 -15.60 1.72
C THR A 789 38.07 -17.07 1.28
N ALA A 790 36.97 -17.83 1.25
CA ALA A 790 36.96 -19.25 0.91
C ALA A 790 36.48 -19.50 -0.52
#